data_AF-A0AAD6DB36-F1
#
_entry.id   AF-A0AAD6DB36-F1
#
_cell.length_a   1.000
_cell.length_b   1.000
_cell.length_c   1.000
_cell.angle_alpha   90.00
_cell.angle_beta   90.00
_cell.angle_gamma   90.00
#
_symmetry.space_group_name_H-M   'P 1'
#
loop_
_entity.id
_entity.type
_entity.pdbx_description
1 polymer ?
#
loop_
_entity_poly.entity_id
_entity_poly.type
_entity_poly.pdbx_seq_one_letter_code
_entity_poly.pdbx_strand_id
1 'polypeptide(L)'
;MAEATTRLAREIERVITAPYVPSLQDLYTLTNNVKPSKIKLWALQKPCQVGLLADVLVDSLSRSRVALPLLSAFATASSFRDALLYRHPATLDTFLQKATDTDESEYNAACVSMLSLPLPSDIVLPGRLASFITKLVTNMAANPSAETVTPLHSLMNLWNDGSSAFLNDISEEVMFNLQLEFTKTLRNMEDHMGILLSLATFARIVSAQQNSGIVRNQCGSETPVWLSNIQHFFGPKRGQKTLDLVALRVILACSSSSGSLSPSQAAESIRLAVSIIDTIDVSQKDAWVASGSSKIAKLCDKVLRDGFDREIQLMGITFLLSLCPIANLPSDIRNLGLRLLVSRDSRAALTTMEPHLVTRLTHSLAAYDESIVYELLRFTVDAVKDNNPNCDSLSNLHVADLLLSSFQQTEFQQVISSLLSSASTKDTIASLFDKFPSKPSPTHCEESEICYYAYATLQNKMLRNLFEMLFAATLSQSGNRREVDIIKSFVGRVPLSLETCAFATSEPSSFRSRLSLRDRRDFLSSQHPSRNWRSQVTDTLRQSSEMVHDRMMKKFEDICVDMERRCYDVEGPLRFVEEDLKKQSFEMQQLQHQNEKLRQDNRQSAQTICDLRQEVARLEEQAESTARRAEELAASLSSAQSCLQEQLSLSDGNLRMEKDKFRTRELDLIASCTEKDDRLEELQGELRCLQAEGEDLRLSLKIEVQTRESSMKTVALLQGELQEHKNLLEQQKSLFTQKEDEVEHLLGSNAEFQMETEHMKTKMDEQNRRIERLHDSLQQAEKTSRSDSEAMRQEYDSHLFSQATEIKNLQEEIAHLNRELQEAATETTKKLQAKDKRMQQLERKVQSMRDEREAKAREFSEAQQHIGRLMGVMGFSAQPAEPKSQQTRSAKNSPETTHQPDVYDDDDDLQLVESFESMSSNLDGPTPKRPRGNRTSQPELVPSRTRGVSTSKSSPQPLESTRRSSRQPLANAGANSPNKTPPTSTLKRQSTIKATDKFEENCLQDLDLDMDLEFSRDFLYTNSTLSDPAPR
;
A
#
# COMPACT_ATOMS: atom_id res chain seq x y z
N MET A 1 16.53 -26.05 37.17
CA MET A 1 16.06 -26.91 36.05
C MET A 1 16.45 -28.38 36.18
N ALA A 2 17.66 -28.74 36.63
CA ALA A 2 18.06 -30.15 36.80
C ALA A 2 17.28 -30.84 37.95
N GLU A 3 17.18 -30.18 39.10
CA GLU A 3 16.63 -30.73 40.35
C GLU A 3 15.30 -31.50 40.23
N ALA A 4 14.34 -31.03 39.43
CA ALA A 4 13.08 -31.74 39.22
C ALA A 4 13.26 -33.10 38.52
N THR A 5 14.20 -33.19 37.59
CA THR A 5 14.59 -34.45 36.92
C THR A 5 15.34 -35.36 37.88
N THR A 6 16.25 -34.82 38.70
CA THR A 6 16.97 -35.58 39.75
C THR A 6 16.01 -36.14 40.80
N ARG A 7 15.01 -35.36 41.24
CA ARG A 7 13.95 -35.83 42.16
C ARG A 7 13.12 -36.94 41.54
N LEU A 8 12.71 -36.80 40.27
CA LEU A 8 11.97 -37.85 39.54
C LEU A 8 12.79 -39.14 39.41
N ALA A 9 14.07 -39.04 39.03
CA ALA A 9 14.96 -40.20 38.88
C ALA A 9 15.13 -40.97 40.20
N ARG A 10 15.35 -40.28 41.31
CA ARG A 10 15.47 -40.90 42.64
C ARG A 10 14.17 -41.55 43.11
N GLU A 11 13.02 -40.96 42.83
CA GLU A 11 11.73 -41.56 43.18
C GLU A 11 11.46 -42.83 42.36
N ILE A 12 11.75 -42.81 41.05
CA ILE A 12 11.66 -44.01 40.21
C ILE A 12 12.62 -45.10 40.71
N GLU A 13 13.84 -44.73 41.11
CA GLU A 13 14.81 -45.65 41.68
C GLU A 13 14.31 -46.28 42.99
N ARG A 14 13.66 -45.49 43.87
CA ARG A 14 12.96 -46.00 45.07
C ARG A 14 11.81 -46.96 44.71
N VAL A 15 11.01 -46.64 43.68
CA VAL A 15 9.87 -47.45 43.22
C VAL A 15 10.32 -48.80 42.65
N ILE A 16 11.41 -48.87 41.89
CA ILE A 16 11.91 -50.14 41.31
C ILE A 16 12.70 -50.99 42.29
N THR A 17 13.40 -50.38 43.26
CA THR A 17 14.15 -51.13 44.29
C THR A 17 13.27 -51.58 45.45
N ALA A 18 12.24 -50.81 45.80
CA ALA A 18 11.28 -51.10 46.85
C ALA A 18 9.84 -50.82 46.37
N PRO A 19 9.24 -51.71 45.55
CA PRO A 19 7.89 -51.53 45.03
C PRO A 19 6.81 -51.72 46.12
N TYR A 20 6.46 -50.64 46.82
CA TYR A 20 5.30 -50.55 47.69
C TYR A 20 4.25 -49.56 47.15
N VAL A 21 2.96 -49.85 47.35
CA VAL A 21 1.85 -49.07 46.76
C VAL A 21 1.89 -47.59 47.13
N PRO A 22 2.21 -47.18 48.38
CA PRO A 22 2.45 -45.77 48.70
C PRO A 22 3.55 -45.06 47.89
N SER A 23 4.63 -45.73 47.44
CA SER A 23 5.66 -45.08 46.60
C SER A 23 5.07 -44.53 45.30
N LEU A 24 4.10 -45.26 44.73
CA LEU A 24 3.42 -44.86 43.50
C LEU A 24 2.60 -43.58 43.69
N GLN A 25 2.15 -43.28 44.91
CA GLN A 25 1.44 -42.04 45.21
C GLN A 25 2.39 -40.83 45.21
N ASP A 26 3.61 -41.00 45.75
CA ASP A 26 4.65 -39.97 45.70
C ASP A 26 5.13 -39.76 44.26
N LEU A 27 5.40 -40.85 43.52
CA LEU A 27 5.76 -40.80 42.10
C LEU A 27 4.67 -40.14 41.24
N TYR A 28 3.40 -40.46 41.48
CA TYR A 28 2.26 -39.83 40.79
C TYR A 28 2.16 -38.33 41.10
N THR A 29 2.35 -37.96 42.37
CA THR A 29 2.33 -36.55 42.79
C THR A 29 3.49 -35.76 42.17
N LEU A 30 4.69 -36.36 42.06
CA LEU A 30 5.81 -35.75 41.32
C LEU A 30 5.53 -35.67 39.81
N THR A 31 5.02 -36.75 39.20
CA THR A 31 4.76 -36.83 37.76
C THR A 31 3.76 -35.79 37.30
N ASN A 32 2.66 -35.58 38.05
CA ASN A 32 1.67 -34.53 37.76
C ASN A 32 2.24 -33.11 37.80
N ASN A 33 3.32 -32.87 38.55
CA ASN A 33 3.98 -31.57 38.68
C ASN A 33 5.13 -31.37 37.68
N VAL A 34 5.37 -32.33 36.77
CA VAL A 34 6.55 -32.38 35.91
C VAL A 34 6.16 -32.44 34.43
N LYS A 35 6.72 -31.54 33.60
CA LYS A 35 6.46 -31.51 32.15
C LYS A 35 6.88 -32.84 31.48
N PRO A 36 6.13 -33.36 30.48
CA PRO A 36 6.47 -34.62 29.78
C PRO A 36 7.88 -34.65 29.15
N SER A 37 8.41 -33.49 28.73
CA SER A 37 9.80 -33.35 28.26
C SER A 37 10.84 -33.79 29.30
N LYS A 38 10.53 -33.71 30.60
CA LYS A 38 11.39 -34.21 31.68
C LYS A 38 11.28 -35.72 31.91
N ILE A 39 10.13 -36.32 31.59
CA ILE A 39 9.94 -37.78 31.60
C ILE A 39 10.76 -38.38 30.46
N LYS A 40 10.68 -37.80 29.25
CA LYS A 40 11.55 -38.13 28.10
C LYS A 40 13.04 -38.00 28.47
N LEU A 41 13.43 -36.90 29.11
CA LEU A 41 14.83 -36.68 29.54
C LEU A 41 15.30 -37.73 30.56
N TRP A 42 14.48 -38.09 31.56
CA TRP A 42 14.81 -39.19 32.49
C TRP A 42 14.99 -40.52 31.74
N ALA A 43 14.10 -40.85 30.80
CA ALA A 43 14.17 -42.12 30.06
C ALA A 43 15.42 -42.22 29.15
N LEU A 44 15.97 -41.08 28.72
CA LEU A 44 17.28 -40.98 28.05
C LEU A 44 18.46 -41.08 29.04
N GLN A 45 18.33 -40.50 30.24
CA GLN A 45 19.38 -40.50 31.27
C GLN A 45 19.54 -41.85 31.99
N LYS A 46 18.43 -42.56 32.24
CA LYS A 46 18.35 -43.83 33.00
C LYS A 46 17.64 -44.96 32.23
N PRO A 47 18.01 -45.27 30.96
CA PRO A 47 17.33 -46.30 30.17
C PRO A 47 17.37 -47.70 30.79
N CYS A 48 18.33 -47.97 31.70
CA CYS A 48 18.37 -49.21 32.48
C CYS A 48 17.22 -49.36 33.49
N GLN A 49 16.59 -48.27 33.94
CA GLN A 49 15.46 -48.30 34.89
C GLN A 49 14.11 -48.42 34.18
N VAL A 50 14.06 -48.11 32.88
CA VAL A 50 12.84 -47.93 32.10
C VAL A 50 11.99 -49.21 32.04
N GLY A 51 12.61 -50.36 31.75
CA GLY A 51 11.90 -51.65 31.70
C GLY A 51 11.41 -52.12 33.07
N LEU A 52 12.15 -51.84 34.15
CA LEU A 52 11.75 -52.19 35.52
C LEU A 52 10.56 -51.36 36.00
N LEU A 53 10.52 -50.06 35.67
CA LEU A 53 9.37 -49.23 35.99
C LEU A 53 8.12 -49.72 35.24
N ALA A 54 8.25 -50.18 34.00
CA ALA A 54 7.14 -50.75 33.24
C ALA A 54 6.56 -52.00 33.93
N ASP A 55 7.41 -52.94 34.36
CA ASP A 55 6.98 -54.14 35.08
C ASP A 55 6.28 -53.81 36.41
N VAL A 56 6.90 -52.95 37.24
CA VAL A 56 6.34 -52.54 38.54
C VAL A 56 4.98 -51.85 38.37
N LEU A 57 4.80 -51.02 37.35
CA LEU A 57 3.53 -50.36 37.08
C LEU A 57 2.46 -51.33 36.55
N VAL A 58 2.82 -52.29 35.69
CA VAL A 58 1.90 -53.32 35.20
C VAL A 58 1.43 -54.24 36.33
N ASP A 59 2.33 -54.76 37.16
CA ASP A 59 1.98 -55.56 38.34
C ASP A 59 1.05 -54.77 39.31
N SER A 60 1.25 -53.46 39.38
CA SER A 60 0.48 -52.54 40.23
C SER A 60 -0.91 -52.17 39.70
N LEU A 61 -1.24 -52.43 38.43
CA LEU A 61 -2.59 -52.18 37.88
C LEU A 61 -3.69 -52.91 38.68
N SER A 62 -3.39 -54.11 39.16
CA SER A 62 -4.31 -54.91 39.99
C SER A 62 -4.45 -54.41 41.44
N ARG A 63 -3.60 -53.46 41.88
CA ARG A 63 -3.39 -53.09 43.30
C ARG A 63 -3.50 -51.59 43.59
N SER A 64 -3.33 -50.72 42.60
CA SER A 64 -3.19 -49.27 42.78
C SER A 64 -3.89 -48.46 41.70
N ARG A 65 -4.75 -47.51 42.10
CA ARG A 65 -5.47 -46.63 41.17
C ARG A 65 -4.56 -45.67 40.40
N VAL A 66 -3.38 -45.32 40.93
CA VAL A 66 -2.43 -44.41 40.26
C VAL A 66 -1.55 -45.10 39.21
N ALA A 67 -1.55 -46.44 39.14
CA ALA A 67 -0.74 -47.18 38.18
C ALA A 67 -1.11 -46.88 36.71
N LEU A 68 -2.40 -46.79 36.38
CA LEU A 68 -2.86 -46.47 35.02
C LEU A 68 -2.54 -45.01 34.60
N PRO A 69 -2.80 -43.98 35.42
CA PRO A 69 -2.31 -42.62 35.17
C PRO A 69 -0.79 -42.52 35.00
N LEU A 70 -0.01 -43.26 35.81
CA LEU A 70 1.44 -43.33 35.68
C LEU A 70 1.85 -43.96 34.33
N LEU A 71 1.29 -45.11 33.96
CA LEU A 71 1.56 -45.74 32.66
C LEU A 71 1.23 -44.80 31.50
N SER A 72 0.12 -44.07 31.57
CA SER A 72 -0.25 -43.05 30.58
C SER A 72 0.82 -41.96 30.46
N ALA A 73 1.22 -41.35 31.59
CA ALA A 73 2.24 -40.29 31.61
C ALA A 73 3.61 -40.78 31.11
N PHE A 74 4.07 -41.96 31.53
CA PHE A 74 5.35 -42.52 31.12
C PHE A 74 5.36 -43.04 29.67
N ALA A 75 4.22 -43.50 29.13
CA ALA A 75 4.10 -43.90 27.73
C ALA A 75 4.33 -42.76 26.72
N THR A 76 4.31 -41.49 27.16
CA THR A 76 4.71 -40.34 26.32
C THR A 76 6.20 -40.34 25.96
N ALA A 77 7.03 -41.15 26.62
CA ALA A 77 8.39 -41.46 26.21
C ALA A 77 8.42 -42.79 25.45
N SER A 78 8.86 -42.77 24.18
CA SER A 78 8.91 -43.96 23.31
C SER A 78 9.67 -45.10 23.95
N SER A 79 10.88 -44.87 24.46
CA SER A 79 11.69 -45.91 25.10
C SER A 79 11.00 -46.61 26.29
N PHE A 80 10.10 -45.93 27.01
CA PHE A 80 9.28 -46.55 28.06
C PHE A 80 8.13 -47.35 27.48
N ARG A 81 7.37 -46.77 26.56
CA ARG A 81 6.29 -47.48 25.85
C ARG A 81 6.81 -48.74 25.16
N ASP A 82 7.95 -48.65 24.49
CA ASP A 82 8.53 -49.74 23.73
C ASP A 82 8.97 -50.87 24.66
N ALA A 83 9.65 -50.54 25.77
CA ALA A 83 9.97 -51.52 26.81
C ALA A 83 8.73 -52.18 27.43
N LEU A 84 7.67 -51.38 27.69
CA LEU A 84 6.37 -51.85 28.18
C LEU A 84 5.72 -52.84 27.19
N LEU A 85 5.69 -52.51 25.89
CA LEU A 85 5.10 -53.34 24.85
C LEU A 85 5.92 -54.62 24.57
N TYR A 86 7.25 -54.55 24.56
CA TYR A 86 8.11 -55.72 24.40
C TYR A 86 8.05 -56.67 25.61
N ARG A 87 7.88 -56.15 26.85
CA ARG A 87 7.70 -56.99 28.05
C ARG A 87 6.26 -57.52 28.20
N HIS A 88 5.26 -56.70 27.90
CA HIS A 88 3.82 -57.00 28.11
C HIS A 88 2.97 -56.71 26.87
N PRO A 89 3.13 -57.44 25.75
CA PRO A 89 2.51 -57.12 24.47
C PRO A 89 0.97 -57.13 24.47
N ALA A 90 0.34 -57.90 25.38
CA ALA A 90 -1.11 -57.94 25.53
C ALA A 90 -1.72 -56.67 26.16
N THR A 91 -0.91 -55.81 26.80
CA THR A 91 -1.40 -54.63 27.54
C THR A 91 -2.22 -53.69 26.66
N LEU A 92 -1.75 -53.45 25.43
CA LEU A 92 -2.38 -52.49 24.52
C LEU A 92 -3.76 -52.95 24.03
N ASP A 93 -3.93 -54.22 23.62
CA ASP A 93 -5.26 -54.72 23.24
C ASP A 93 -6.20 -54.78 24.45
N THR A 94 -5.68 -55.11 25.64
CA THR A 94 -6.47 -55.13 26.88
C THR A 94 -6.96 -53.72 27.27
N PHE A 95 -6.11 -52.69 27.11
CA PHE A 95 -6.49 -51.29 27.34
C PHE A 95 -7.45 -50.79 26.26
N LEU A 96 -7.25 -51.14 24.99
CA LEU A 96 -8.18 -50.82 23.91
C LEU A 96 -9.55 -51.46 24.17
N GLN A 97 -9.60 -52.72 24.62
CA GLN A 97 -10.84 -53.37 25.02
C GLN A 97 -11.53 -52.62 26.16
N LYS A 98 -10.80 -52.20 27.20
CA LYS A 98 -11.39 -51.42 28.30
C LYS A 98 -11.91 -50.04 27.88
N ALA A 99 -11.21 -49.41 26.94
CA ALA A 99 -11.61 -48.14 26.32
C ALA A 99 -12.85 -48.28 25.41
N THR A 100 -13.03 -49.40 24.71
CA THR A 100 -14.24 -49.67 23.90
C THR A 100 -15.42 -50.16 24.74
N ASP A 101 -15.23 -51.25 25.49
CA ASP A 101 -16.31 -52.11 25.99
C ASP A 101 -16.95 -51.59 27.29
N THR A 102 -16.20 -50.87 28.12
CA THR A 102 -16.61 -50.48 29.50
C THR A 102 -16.75 -48.97 29.73
N ASP A 103 -16.49 -48.15 28.71
CA ASP A 103 -16.51 -46.68 28.76
C ASP A 103 -15.67 -46.03 29.88
N GLU A 104 -14.65 -46.74 30.37
CA GLU A 104 -13.73 -46.26 31.40
C GLU A 104 -12.75 -45.25 30.77
N SER A 105 -13.12 -43.97 30.78
CA SER A 105 -12.41 -42.87 30.09
C SER A 105 -10.92 -42.72 30.43
N GLU A 106 -10.49 -43.21 31.59
CA GLU A 106 -9.07 -43.27 31.99
C GLU A 106 -8.23 -44.17 31.08
N TYR A 107 -8.81 -45.23 30.51
CA TYR A 107 -8.12 -46.07 29.51
C TYR A 107 -8.00 -45.37 28.15
N ASN A 108 -8.89 -44.44 27.80
CA ASN A 108 -8.74 -43.65 26.57
C ASN A 108 -7.41 -42.89 26.58
N ALA A 109 -7.06 -42.26 27.71
CA ALA A 109 -5.82 -41.52 27.88
C ALA A 109 -4.58 -42.43 27.81
N ALA A 110 -4.64 -43.63 28.41
CA ALA A 110 -3.55 -44.60 28.34
C ALA A 110 -3.34 -45.13 26.90
N CYS A 111 -4.42 -45.51 26.20
CA CYS A 111 -4.38 -45.92 24.80
C CYS A 111 -3.80 -44.82 23.91
N VAL A 112 -4.32 -43.59 24.01
CA VAL A 112 -3.82 -42.43 23.23
C VAL A 112 -2.34 -42.19 23.50
N SER A 113 -1.88 -42.25 24.75
CA SER A 113 -0.47 -42.02 25.10
C SER A 113 0.43 -43.10 24.50
N MET A 114 0.06 -44.39 24.60
CA MET A 114 0.80 -45.50 24.00
C MET A 114 0.79 -45.46 22.46
N LEU A 115 -0.26 -44.91 21.85
CA LEU A 115 -0.43 -44.84 20.40
C LEU A 115 -0.05 -43.47 19.80
N SER A 116 0.45 -42.53 20.61
CA SER A 116 0.78 -41.15 20.20
C SER A 116 2.01 -41.01 19.31
N LEU A 117 2.77 -42.10 19.14
CA LEU A 117 4.00 -42.20 18.35
C LEU A 117 3.94 -43.52 17.54
N PRO A 118 4.69 -43.67 16.43
CA PRO A 118 4.73 -44.93 15.68
C PRO A 118 5.15 -46.11 16.57
N LEU A 119 4.54 -47.29 16.38
CA LEU A 119 4.87 -48.50 17.15
C LEU A 119 6.21 -49.11 16.69
N PRO A 120 6.92 -49.89 17.53
CA PRO A 120 8.10 -50.65 17.10
C PRO A 120 7.77 -51.60 15.95
N SER A 121 8.71 -51.79 15.02
CA SER A 121 8.54 -52.57 13.77
C SER A 121 8.05 -54.01 13.96
N ASP A 122 8.30 -54.59 15.13
CA ASP A 122 8.03 -55.99 15.44
C ASP A 122 6.64 -56.19 16.06
N ILE A 123 5.88 -55.11 16.28
CA ILE A 123 4.64 -55.09 17.05
C ILE A 123 3.46 -54.76 16.13
N VAL A 124 2.60 -55.76 15.92
CA VAL A 124 1.43 -55.67 15.05
C VAL A 124 0.35 -54.77 15.67
N LEU A 125 -0.30 -53.95 14.84
CA LEU A 125 -1.43 -53.10 15.22
C LEU A 125 -2.61 -53.94 15.76
N PRO A 126 -3.17 -53.65 16.95
CA PRO A 126 -4.31 -54.40 17.47
C PRO A 126 -5.60 -54.13 16.69
N GLY A 127 -6.34 -55.19 16.35
CA GLY A 127 -7.59 -55.08 15.56
C GLY A 127 -8.69 -54.22 16.20
N ARG A 128 -8.66 -54.01 17.52
CA ARG A 128 -9.59 -53.13 18.24
C ARG A 128 -9.37 -51.63 17.96
N LEU A 129 -8.25 -51.26 17.34
CA LEU A 129 -7.90 -49.86 17.10
C LEU A 129 -8.92 -49.12 16.23
N ALA A 130 -9.49 -49.78 15.21
CA ALA A 130 -10.51 -49.17 14.36
C ALA A 130 -11.76 -48.77 15.17
N SER A 131 -12.27 -49.68 16.03
CA SER A 131 -13.40 -49.41 16.93
C SER A 131 -13.11 -48.28 17.93
N PHE A 132 -11.88 -48.19 18.43
CA PHE A 132 -11.45 -47.11 19.31
C PHE A 132 -11.41 -45.75 18.59
N ILE A 133 -10.92 -45.70 17.34
CA ILE A 133 -10.95 -44.49 16.51
C ILE A 133 -12.38 -44.07 16.21
N THR A 134 -13.27 -44.99 15.82
CA THR A 134 -14.70 -44.69 15.62
C THR A 134 -15.32 -44.02 16.84
N LYS A 135 -15.06 -44.55 18.04
CA LYS A 135 -15.53 -43.96 19.31
C LYS A 135 -14.98 -42.55 19.55
N LEU A 136 -13.70 -42.30 19.27
CA LEU A 136 -13.11 -40.96 19.37
C LEU A 136 -13.70 -39.98 18.35
N VAL A 137 -14.04 -40.43 17.14
CA VAL A 137 -14.75 -39.61 16.13
C VAL A 137 -16.17 -39.26 16.60
N THR A 138 -16.90 -40.20 17.21
CA THR A 138 -18.22 -39.92 17.82
C THR A 138 -18.10 -38.89 18.96
N ASN A 139 -17.09 -39.02 19.82
CA ASN A 139 -16.85 -38.07 20.92
C ASN A 139 -16.50 -36.66 20.40
N MET A 140 -15.71 -36.56 19.34
CA MET A 140 -15.43 -35.30 18.67
C MET A 140 -16.67 -34.69 17.99
N ALA A 141 -17.51 -35.50 17.35
CA ALA A 141 -18.76 -35.04 16.73
C ALA A 141 -19.76 -34.48 17.76
N ALA A 142 -19.71 -34.97 19.01
CA ALA A 142 -20.51 -34.44 20.12
C ALA A 142 -19.96 -33.12 20.70
N ASN A 143 -18.65 -32.87 20.62
CA ASN A 143 -18.01 -31.64 21.11
C ASN A 143 -16.72 -31.30 20.31
N PRO A 144 -16.82 -30.65 19.14
CA PRO A 144 -15.66 -30.36 18.28
C PRO A 144 -14.78 -29.26 18.87
N SER A 145 -13.62 -29.66 19.42
CA SER A 145 -12.68 -28.80 20.14
C SER A 145 -11.26 -29.38 20.13
N ALA A 146 -10.24 -28.56 20.40
CA ALA A 146 -8.86 -29.01 20.55
C ALA A 146 -8.70 -30.23 21.48
N GLU A 147 -9.49 -30.33 22.55
CA GLU A 147 -9.44 -31.44 23.51
C GLU A 147 -9.91 -32.77 22.91
N THR A 148 -10.96 -32.77 22.07
CA THR A 148 -11.44 -33.99 21.39
C THR A 148 -10.66 -34.30 20.11
N VAL A 149 -10.09 -33.29 19.47
CA VAL A 149 -9.23 -33.42 18.28
C VAL A 149 -7.83 -33.93 18.64
N THR A 150 -7.24 -33.55 19.79
CA THR A 150 -5.86 -33.94 20.18
C THR A 150 -5.64 -35.47 20.23
N PRO A 151 -6.56 -36.28 20.82
CA PRO A 151 -6.50 -37.74 20.76
C PRO A 151 -6.41 -38.28 19.33
N LEU A 152 -7.33 -37.87 18.46
CA LEU A 152 -7.38 -38.30 17.06
C LEU A 152 -6.08 -37.91 16.34
N HIS A 153 -5.66 -36.64 16.46
CA HIS A 153 -4.42 -36.16 15.87
C HIS A 153 -3.19 -36.98 16.29
N SER A 154 -3.14 -37.40 17.57
CA SER A 154 -2.03 -38.18 18.13
C SER A 154 -1.99 -39.60 17.56
N LEU A 155 -3.15 -40.26 17.43
CA LEU A 155 -3.24 -41.60 16.81
C LEU A 155 -2.78 -41.60 15.34
N MET A 156 -2.94 -40.48 14.62
CA MET A 156 -2.57 -40.43 13.21
C MET A 156 -1.05 -40.40 12.98
N ASN A 157 -0.22 -40.37 14.03
CA ASN A 157 1.21 -40.63 13.94
C ASN A 157 1.54 -42.09 13.56
N LEU A 158 0.63 -43.04 13.86
CA LEU A 158 0.78 -44.45 13.51
C LEU A 158 0.85 -44.71 12.00
N TRP A 159 0.47 -43.74 11.17
CA TRP A 159 0.33 -43.90 9.72
C TRP A 159 1.56 -43.47 8.91
N ASN A 160 2.56 -42.88 9.56
CA ASN A 160 3.75 -42.36 8.86
C ASN A 160 4.69 -43.48 8.38
N ASP A 161 4.84 -44.56 9.15
CA ASP A 161 5.87 -45.59 8.97
C ASP A 161 5.44 -46.72 8.02
N GLY A 162 4.68 -46.38 6.96
CA GLY A 162 4.34 -47.28 5.86
C GLY A 162 3.19 -48.26 6.11
N SER A 163 2.63 -48.34 7.32
CA SER A 163 1.45 -49.17 7.66
C SER A 163 0.12 -48.57 7.16
N SER A 164 0.09 -48.07 5.93
CA SER A 164 -1.08 -47.41 5.32
C SER A 164 -2.28 -48.34 5.13
N ALA A 165 -2.10 -49.66 5.21
CA ALA A 165 -3.18 -50.64 5.16
C ALA A 165 -4.28 -50.35 6.17
N PHE A 166 -3.92 -49.88 7.38
CA PHE A 166 -4.88 -49.61 8.45
C PHE A 166 -5.84 -48.44 8.13
N LEU A 167 -5.47 -47.51 7.23
CA LEU A 167 -6.42 -46.49 6.75
C LEU A 167 -7.59 -47.08 5.94
N ASN A 168 -7.44 -48.30 5.44
CA ASN A 168 -8.48 -49.03 4.71
C ASN A 168 -9.33 -49.92 5.65
N ASP A 169 -8.86 -50.18 6.88
CA ASP A 169 -9.60 -50.92 7.91
C ASP A 169 -10.65 -50.05 8.63
N ILE A 170 -10.56 -48.72 8.48
CA ILE A 170 -11.56 -47.76 8.95
C ILE A 170 -12.63 -47.59 7.86
N SER A 171 -13.91 -47.64 8.23
CA SER A 171 -14.99 -47.46 7.26
C SER A 171 -15.03 -46.04 6.67
N GLU A 172 -15.41 -45.93 5.40
CA GLU A 172 -15.49 -44.63 4.71
C GLU A 172 -16.46 -43.66 5.39
N GLU A 173 -17.52 -44.15 6.02
CA GLU A 173 -18.45 -43.36 6.82
C GLU A 173 -17.75 -42.65 7.98
N VAL A 174 -16.87 -43.36 8.71
CA VAL A 174 -16.10 -42.78 9.83
C VAL A 174 -15.08 -41.76 9.31
N MET A 175 -14.44 -42.03 8.17
CA MET A 175 -13.52 -41.07 7.54
C MET A 175 -14.22 -39.85 6.93
N PHE A 176 -15.44 -40.01 6.42
CA PHE A 176 -16.29 -38.89 5.96
C PHE A 176 -16.76 -38.03 7.14
N ASN A 177 -17.22 -38.65 8.22
CA ASN A 177 -17.61 -37.93 9.44
C ASN A 177 -16.40 -37.21 10.07
N LEU A 178 -15.24 -37.86 10.16
CA LEU A 178 -13.97 -37.23 10.55
C LEU A 178 -13.66 -35.99 9.70
N GLN A 179 -13.79 -36.09 8.37
CA GLN A 179 -13.58 -34.99 7.43
C GLN A 179 -14.58 -33.85 7.65
N LEU A 180 -15.85 -34.16 7.92
CA LEU A 180 -16.90 -33.18 8.17
C LEU A 180 -16.67 -32.40 9.48
N GLU A 181 -16.41 -33.10 10.59
CA GLU A 181 -16.24 -32.49 11.92
C GLU A 181 -14.93 -31.69 12.03
N PHE A 182 -13.83 -32.16 11.47
CA PHE A 182 -12.62 -31.32 11.32
C PHE A 182 -12.94 -30.08 10.46
N THR A 183 -13.74 -30.21 9.40
CA THR A 183 -14.11 -29.04 8.56
C THR A 183 -15.05 -28.06 9.28
N LYS A 184 -15.84 -28.49 10.27
CA LYS A 184 -16.54 -27.58 11.20
C LYS A 184 -15.55 -26.92 12.16
N THR A 185 -14.64 -27.68 12.76
CA THR A 185 -13.59 -27.17 13.67
C THR A 185 -12.74 -26.09 13.00
N LEU A 186 -12.41 -26.25 11.71
CA LEU A 186 -11.71 -25.25 10.89
C LEU A 186 -12.46 -23.92 10.70
N ARG A 187 -13.76 -23.84 11.03
CA ARG A 187 -14.55 -22.60 11.02
C ARG A 187 -14.54 -21.88 12.37
N ASN A 188 -14.19 -22.58 13.47
CA ASN A 188 -14.04 -21.96 14.78
C ASN A 188 -12.72 -21.20 14.84
N MET A 189 -12.74 -19.93 14.43
CA MET A 189 -11.53 -19.08 14.38
C MET A 189 -10.94 -18.74 15.75
N GLU A 190 -11.66 -18.99 16.84
CA GLU A 190 -11.19 -18.83 18.22
C GLU A 190 -10.35 -20.02 18.68
N ASP A 191 -10.66 -21.25 18.26
CA ASP A 191 -9.86 -22.44 18.60
C ASP A 191 -8.59 -22.54 17.73
N HIS A 192 -7.55 -21.83 18.17
CA HIS A 192 -6.25 -21.77 17.51
C HIS A 192 -5.58 -23.15 17.41
N MET A 193 -5.78 -24.02 18.41
CA MET A 193 -5.14 -25.32 18.50
C MET A 193 -5.94 -26.37 17.74
N GLY A 194 -7.28 -26.38 17.87
CA GLY A 194 -8.18 -27.24 17.10
C GLY A 194 -8.06 -27.04 15.59
N ILE A 195 -7.84 -25.79 15.13
CA ILE A 195 -7.51 -25.50 13.72
C ILE A 195 -6.22 -26.19 13.28
N LEU A 196 -5.13 -26.00 14.03
CA LEU A 196 -3.82 -26.54 13.67
C LEU A 196 -3.78 -28.07 13.76
N LEU A 197 -4.38 -28.67 14.79
CA LEU A 197 -4.51 -30.11 14.90
C LEU A 197 -5.36 -30.69 13.76
N SER A 198 -6.47 -30.05 13.38
CA SER A 198 -7.32 -30.49 12.26
C SER A 198 -6.54 -30.47 10.94
N LEU A 199 -5.86 -29.36 10.62
CA LEU A 199 -5.03 -29.25 9.42
C LEU A 199 -3.85 -30.23 9.44
N ALA A 200 -3.17 -30.41 10.58
CA ALA A 200 -2.03 -31.32 10.67
C ALA A 200 -2.47 -32.80 10.61
N THR A 201 -3.68 -33.12 11.07
CA THR A 201 -4.28 -34.45 10.88
C THR A 201 -4.60 -34.72 9.41
N PHE A 202 -5.23 -33.75 8.75
CA PHE A 202 -5.45 -33.77 7.30
C PHE A 202 -4.12 -33.90 6.51
N ALA A 203 -3.05 -33.23 6.94
CA ALA A 203 -1.74 -33.31 6.32
C ALA A 203 -1.14 -34.73 6.42
N ARG A 204 -1.17 -35.33 7.63
CA ARG A 204 -0.71 -36.73 7.83
C ARG A 204 -1.52 -37.74 7.03
N ILE A 205 -2.84 -37.60 6.93
CA ILE A 205 -3.70 -38.45 6.09
C ILE A 205 -3.21 -38.45 4.63
N VAL A 206 -2.92 -37.25 4.08
CA VAL A 206 -2.46 -37.11 2.70
C VAL A 206 -1.04 -37.67 2.52
N SER A 207 -0.12 -37.38 3.44
CA SER A 207 1.25 -37.88 3.38
C SER A 207 1.34 -39.41 3.54
N ALA A 208 0.55 -40.02 4.43
CA ALA A 208 0.47 -41.48 4.58
C ALA A 208 -0.05 -42.16 3.30
N GLN A 209 -1.07 -41.58 2.66
CA GLN A 209 -1.58 -42.06 1.37
C GLN A 209 -0.56 -41.91 0.24
N GLN A 210 0.21 -40.81 0.20
CA GLN A 210 1.30 -40.61 -0.78
C GLN A 210 2.44 -41.62 -0.57
N ASN A 211 2.86 -41.85 0.67
CA ASN A 211 3.95 -42.77 1.01
C ASN A 211 3.59 -44.25 0.75
N SER A 212 2.31 -44.60 0.69
CA SER A 212 1.85 -45.98 0.48
C SER A 212 2.36 -46.64 -0.81
N GLY A 213 2.61 -45.86 -1.87
CA GLY A 213 3.05 -46.32 -3.20
C GLY A 213 2.04 -47.15 -4.00
N ILE A 214 1.12 -47.86 -3.34
CA ILE A 214 0.24 -48.88 -3.90
C ILE A 214 -0.83 -48.29 -4.85
N VAL A 215 -1.40 -47.12 -4.49
CA VAL A 215 -2.55 -46.53 -5.20
C VAL A 215 -2.24 -46.10 -6.64
N ARG A 216 -0.97 -45.87 -7.01
CA ARG A 216 -0.60 -45.53 -8.40
C ARG A 216 -0.57 -46.71 -9.36
N ASN A 217 -0.50 -47.96 -8.86
CA ASN A 217 -0.33 -49.16 -9.69
C ASN A 217 -1.54 -50.12 -9.65
N GLN A 218 -2.57 -49.85 -8.84
CA GLN A 218 -3.78 -50.69 -8.78
C GLN A 218 -4.97 -50.01 -9.45
N CYS A 219 -5.26 -50.48 -10.67
CA CYS A 219 -6.49 -50.37 -11.46
C CYS A 219 -7.61 -49.43 -10.95
N GLY A 220 -7.60 -48.17 -11.38
CA GLY A 220 -8.82 -47.43 -11.73
C GLY A 220 -9.80 -47.03 -10.61
N SER A 221 -9.52 -47.30 -9.34
CA SER A 221 -10.38 -46.84 -8.24
C SER A 221 -10.39 -45.31 -8.15
N GLU A 222 -11.55 -44.68 -8.27
CA GLU A 222 -11.70 -43.24 -8.02
C GLU A 222 -11.30 -42.91 -6.57
N THR A 223 -10.55 -41.83 -6.36
CA THR A 223 -10.15 -41.41 -5.01
C THR A 223 -11.41 -41.02 -4.21
N PRO A 224 -11.63 -41.58 -3.01
CA PRO A 224 -12.82 -41.29 -2.22
C PRO A 224 -13.06 -39.79 -2.02
N VAL A 225 -14.33 -39.37 -2.05
CA VAL A 225 -14.73 -37.94 -2.03
C VAL A 225 -14.20 -37.24 -0.77
N TRP A 226 -14.21 -37.91 0.38
CA TRP A 226 -13.65 -37.39 1.63
C TRP A 226 -12.14 -37.11 1.50
N LEU A 227 -11.37 -38.00 0.86
CA LEU A 227 -9.93 -37.84 0.66
C LEU A 227 -9.62 -36.73 -0.35
N SER A 228 -10.40 -36.62 -1.43
CA SER A 228 -10.32 -35.51 -2.39
C SER A 228 -10.56 -34.15 -1.70
N ASN A 229 -11.58 -34.06 -0.84
CA ASN A 229 -11.86 -32.87 -0.04
C ASN A 229 -10.71 -32.47 0.89
N ILE A 230 -10.00 -33.45 1.46
CA ILE A 230 -8.80 -33.20 2.28
C ILE A 230 -7.64 -32.71 1.40
N GLN A 231 -7.33 -33.38 0.28
CA GLN A 231 -6.26 -33.00 -0.64
C GLN A 231 -6.43 -31.56 -1.17
N HIS A 232 -7.66 -31.09 -1.36
CA HIS A 232 -7.96 -29.72 -1.77
C HIS A 232 -7.44 -28.64 -0.80
N PHE A 233 -7.14 -28.95 0.47
CA PHE A 233 -6.53 -27.99 1.41
C PHE A 233 -5.04 -27.73 1.15
N PHE A 234 -4.32 -28.68 0.56
CA PHE A 234 -2.86 -28.60 0.35
C PHE A 234 -2.48 -28.34 -1.11
N GLY A 235 -3.34 -28.76 -2.05
CA GLY A 235 -3.21 -28.47 -3.47
C GLY A 235 -3.69 -27.08 -3.92
N PRO A 236 -3.70 -26.79 -5.24
CA PRO A 236 -3.84 -25.43 -5.78
C PRO A 236 -5.20 -24.74 -5.54
N LYS A 237 -6.23 -25.45 -5.08
CA LYS A 237 -7.54 -24.84 -4.79
C LYS A 237 -7.57 -24.06 -3.47
N ARG A 238 -6.75 -24.42 -2.48
CA ARG A 238 -6.73 -23.75 -1.16
C ARG A 238 -5.34 -23.63 -0.52
N GLY A 239 -4.28 -24.24 -1.06
CA GLY A 239 -2.94 -24.26 -0.45
C GLY A 239 -2.43 -22.89 0.01
N GLN A 240 -2.58 -21.83 -0.79
CA GLN A 240 -2.22 -20.46 -0.40
C GLN A 240 -3.04 -19.92 0.79
N LYS A 241 -4.33 -20.26 0.91
CA LYS A 241 -5.17 -19.87 2.06
C LYS A 241 -4.80 -20.67 3.31
N THR A 242 -4.42 -21.94 3.15
CA THR A 242 -3.89 -22.78 4.23
C THR A 242 -2.55 -22.23 4.73
N LEU A 243 -1.63 -21.84 3.83
CA LEU A 243 -0.38 -21.15 4.18
C LEU A 243 -0.64 -19.83 4.92
N ASP A 244 -1.60 -19.01 4.46
CA ASP A 244 -1.96 -17.76 5.13
C ASP A 244 -2.46 -17.98 6.56
N LEU A 245 -3.39 -18.93 6.76
CA LEU A 245 -3.93 -19.28 8.07
C LEU A 245 -2.82 -19.79 9.00
N VAL A 246 -2.01 -20.73 8.53
CA VAL A 246 -0.93 -21.35 9.31
C VAL A 246 0.16 -20.33 9.67
N ALA A 247 0.61 -19.51 8.73
CA ALA A 247 1.60 -18.46 8.99
C ALA A 247 1.09 -17.43 10.00
N LEU A 248 -0.19 -17.05 9.96
CA LEU A 248 -0.78 -16.15 10.96
C LEU A 248 -0.84 -16.79 12.35
N ARG A 249 -1.19 -18.08 12.48
CA ARG A 249 -1.15 -18.79 13.77
C ARG A 249 0.28 -18.92 14.32
N VAL A 250 1.27 -19.15 13.45
CA VAL A 250 2.70 -19.18 13.86
C VAL A 250 3.22 -17.80 14.28
N ILE A 251 2.84 -16.72 13.59
CA ILE A 251 3.18 -15.34 14.02
C ILE A 251 2.56 -15.04 15.40
N LEU A 252 1.39 -15.58 15.71
CA LEU A 252 0.75 -15.46 17.03
C LEU A 252 1.45 -16.31 18.09
N ALA A 253 1.82 -17.57 17.79
CA ALA A 253 2.61 -18.41 18.70
C ALA A 253 3.98 -17.79 19.02
N CYS A 254 4.63 -17.16 18.03
CA CYS A 254 5.86 -16.39 18.21
C CYS A 254 5.63 -14.96 18.74
N SER A 255 4.46 -14.62 19.30
CA SER A 255 4.15 -13.29 19.84
C SER A 255 4.05 -13.29 21.36
N SER A 256 4.90 -12.49 22.01
CA SER A 256 4.94 -12.27 23.46
C SER A 256 3.69 -11.60 24.08
N SER A 257 2.64 -11.37 23.28
CA SER A 257 1.34 -10.85 23.70
C SER A 257 0.25 -11.94 23.75
N SER A 258 0.60 -13.21 23.46
CA SER A 258 -0.33 -14.35 23.45
C SER A 258 -0.63 -14.87 24.86
N GLY A 259 -1.31 -14.06 25.68
CA GLY A 259 -1.74 -14.44 27.03
C GLY A 259 -2.64 -15.70 27.11
N SER A 260 -3.08 -16.23 25.96
CA SER A 260 -3.87 -17.46 25.81
C SER A 260 -3.04 -18.73 25.59
N LEU A 261 -1.73 -18.66 25.33
CA LEU A 261 -0.90 -19.84 25.00
C LEU A 261 0.29 -19.99 25.96
N SER A 262 0.42 -21.18 26.58
CA SER A 262 1.66 -21.53 27.28
C SER A 262 2.82 -21.72 26.28
N PRO A 263 4.09 -21.54 26.69
CA PRO A 263 5.24 -21.74 25.80
C PRO A 263 5.28 -23.12 25.13
N SER A 264 4.81 -24.15 25.82
CA SER A 264 4.64 -25.52 25.29
C SER A 264 3.55 -25.61 24.21
N GLN A 265 2.41 -24.93 24.37
CA GLN A 265 1.38 -24.87 23.32
C GLN A 265 1.82 -24.00 22.12
N ALA A 266 2.66 -22.98 22.35
CA ALA A 266 3.25 -22.19 21.29
C ALA A 266 4.26 -23.02 20.45
N ALA A 267 5.18 -23.74 21.11
CA ALA A 267 6.09 -24.66 20.44
C ALA A 267 5.32 -25.76 19.67
N GLU A 268 4.28 -26.33 20.29
CA GLU A 268 3.41 -27.33 19.66
C GLU A 268 2.69 -26.77 18.43
N SER A 269 2.12 -25.56 18.53
CA SER A 269 1.47 -24.89 17.39
C SER A 269 2.41 -24.78 16.18
N ILE A 270 3.70 -24.52 16.42
CA ILE A 270 4.70 -24.41 15.36
C ILE A 270 5.10 -25.80 14.84
N ARG A 271 5.21 -26.84 15.70
CA ARG A 271 5.43 -28.24 15.29
C ARG A 271 4.32 -28.73 14.36
N LEU A 272 3.06 -28.47 14.71
CA LEU A 272 1.89 -28.75 13.86
C LEU A 272 1.97 -27.98 12.53
N ALA A 273 2.31 -26.69 12.60
CA ALA A 273 2.45 -25.83 11.43
C ALA A 273 3.55 -26.31 10.45
N VAL A 274 4.68 -26.81 10.94
CA VAL A 274 5.71 -27.46 10.10
C VAL A 274 5.13 -28.66 9.37
N SER A 275 4.47 -29.58 10.09
CA SER A 275 3.84 -30.77 9.50
C SER A 275 2.76 -30.45 8.48
N ILE A 276 2.06 -29.31 8.61
CA ILE A 276 1.08 -28.84 7.62
C ILE A 276 1.79 -28.33 6.36
N ILE A 277 2.82 -27.49 6.52
CA ILE A 277 3.52 -26.89 5.39
C ILE A 277 4.20 -27.98 4.56
N ASP A 278 4.83 -28.98 5.18
CA ASP A 278 5.56 -30.02 4.44
C ASP A 278 4.69 -30.69 3.35
N THR A 279 3.41 -30.97 3.64
CA THR A 279 2.43 -31.59 2.72
C THR A 279 1.89 -30.64 1.62
N ILE A 280 2.12 -29.32 1.69
CA ILE A 280 1.64 -28.35 0.69
C ILE A 280 2.50 -28.37 -0.57
N ASP A 281 1.83 -28.31 -1.74
CA ASP A 281 2.46 -28.28 -3.07
C ASP A 281 3.54 -27.18 -3.14
N VAL A 282 4.73 -27.54 -3.64
CA VAL A 282 5.88 -26.61 -3.74
C VAL A 282 5.55 -25.36 -4.55
N SER A 283 4.81 -25.50 -5.66
CA SER A 283 4.36 -24.36 -6.47
C SER A 283 3.44 -23.39 -5.72
N GLN A 284 2.71 -23.87 -4.70
CA GLN A 284 1.88 -23.03 -3.84
C GLN A 284 2.72 -22.32 -2.77
N LYS A 285 3.77 -22.98 -2.25
CA LYS A 285 4.78 -22.36 -1.37
C LYS A 285 5.51 -21.24 -2.10
N ASP A 286 6.04 -21.48 -3.29
CA ASP A 286 6.82 -20.49 -4.04
C ASP A 286 5.99 -19.24 -4.38
N ALA A 287 4.76 -19.43 -4.87
CA ALA A 287 3.83 -18.34 -5.16
C ALA A 287 3.39 -17.57 -3.91
N TRP A 288 3.25 -18.26 -2.77
CA TRP A 288 2.97 -17.63 -1.48
C TRP A 288 4.20 -16.86 -0.95
N VAL A 289 5.41 -17.40 -1.06
CA VAL A 289 6.65 -16.74 -0.61
C VAL A 289 6.90 -15.45 -1.40
N ALA A 290 6.65 -15.47 -2.72
CA ALA A 290 6.77 -14.30 -3.58
C ALA A 290 5.78 -13.16 -3.22
N SER A 291 4.61 -13.49 -2.65
CA SER A 291 3.55 -12.52 -2.30
C SER A 291 3.46 -12.21 -0.80
N GLY A 292 3.95 -13.10 0.06
CA GLY A 292 3.84 -13.10 1.51
C GLY A 292 5.02 -12.46 2.25
N SER A 293 5.90 -11.73 1.54
CA SER A 293 7.14 -11.15 2.09
C SER A 293 6.95 -10.39 3.42
N SER A 294 5.86 -9.64 3.57
CA SER A 294 5.53 -8.90 4.80
C SER A 294 5.16 -9.80 5.99
N LYS A 295 4.65 -11.02 5.74
CA LYS A 295 4.38 -12.05 6.76
C LYS A 295 5.69 -12.77 7.15
N ILE A 296 6.55 -13.07 6.18
CA ILE A 296 7.88 -13.65 6.41
C ILE A 296 8.77 -12.71 7.23
N ALA A 297 8.82 -11.42 6.87
CA ALA A 297 9.56 -10.40 7.62
C ALA A 297 9.06 -10.31 9.07
N LYS A 298 7.74 -10.17 9.27
CA LYS A 298 7.12 -10.18 10.61
C LYS A 298 7.43 -11.44 11.42
N LEU A 299 7.57 -12.60 10.78
CA LEU A 299 7.95 -13.83 11.48
C LEU A 299 9.45 -13.84 11.86
N CYS A 300 10.33 -13.35 10.98
CA CYS A 300 11.74 -13.16 11.32
C CYS A 300 11.90 -12.19 12.51
N ASP A 301 11.22 -11.04 12.49
CA ASP A 301 11.19 -10.03 13.57
C ASP A 301 10.62 -10.55 14.91
N LYS A 302 9.99 -11.72 14.90
CA LYS A 302 9.44 -12.41 16.08
C LYS A 302 10.41 -13.48 16.57
N VAL A 303 10.91 -14.34 15.69
CA VAL A 303 11.90 -15.38 16.00
C VAL A 303 13.22 -14.78 16.52
N LEU A 304 13.65 -13.63 15.99
CA LEU A 304 14.87 -12.93 16.38
C LEU A 304 14.84 -12.26 17.76
N ARG A 305 13.68 -12.18 18.44
CA ARG A 305 13.59 -11.45 19.72
C ARG A 305 14.29 -12.21 20.84
N ASP A 306 15.14 -11.50 21.59
CA ASP A 306 15.69 -12.00 22.85
C ASP A 306 14.59 -12.23 23.89
N GLY A 307 14.83 -13.18 24.80
CA GLY A 307 13.92 -13.52 25.90
C GLY A 307 12.84 -14.56 25.57
N PHE A 308 12.72 -15.04 24.33
CA PHE A 308 11.87 -16.20 24.01
C PHE A 308 12.44 -17.52 24.53
N ASP A 309 11.54 -18.48 24.77
CA ASP A 309 11.90 -19.87 25.05
C ASP A 309 12.67 -20.47 23.87
N ARG A 310 13.76 -21.20 24.15
CA ARG A 310 14.64 -21.79 23.12
C ARG A 310 13.93 -22.81 22.24
N GLU A 311 12.92 -23.51 22.78
CA GLU A 311 12.11 -24.47 22.03
C GLU A 311 11.28 -23.75 20.95
N ILE A 312 10.67 -22.60 21.30
CA ILE A 312 9.93 -21.74 20.36
C ILE A 312 10.87 -21.15 19.30
N GLN A 313 12.07 -20.68 19.69
CA GLN A 313 13.05 -20.15 18.74
C GLN A 313 13.52 -21.22 17.74
N LEU A 314 13.82 -22.44 18.21
CA LEU A 314 14.20 -23.58 17.35
C LEU A 314 13.06 -23.96 16.39
N MET A 315 11.83 -24.13 16.90
CA MET A 315 10.66 -24.44 16.08
C MET A 315 10.40 -23.34 15.02
N GLY A 316 10.51 -22.07 15.40
CA GLY A 316 10.30 -20.94 14.49
C GLY A 316 11.30 -20.88 13.33
N ILE A 317 12.57 -21.25 13.57
CA ILE A 317 13.58 -21.36 12.50
C ILE A 317 13.30 -22.58 11.62
N THR A 318 12.98 -23.74 12.20
CA THR A 318 12.61 -24.94 11.41
C THR A 318 11.38 -24.68 10.53
N PHE A 319 10.40 -23.91 11.01
CA PHE A 319 9.25 -23.48 10.22
C PHE A 319 9.63 -22.54 9.06
N LEU A 320 10.48 -21.54 9.31
CA LEU A 320 10.99 -20.65 8.26
C LEU A 320 11.73 -21.43 7.15
N LEU A 321 12.47 -22.49 7.52
CA LEU A 321 13.18 -23.37 6.59
C LEU A 321 12.26 -24.36 5.84
N SER A 322 11.15 -24.81 6.43
CA SER A 322 10.09 -25.54 5.70
C SER A 322 9.30 -24.66 4.73
N LEU A 323 9.27 -23.35 4.98
CA LEU A 323 8.49 -22.37 4.20
C LEU A 323 9.25 -21.80 3.01
N CYS A 324 10.57 -21.55 3.12
CA CYS A 324 11.38 -21.00 2.03
C CYS A 324 12.86 -21.41 2.11
N PRO A 325 13.59 -21.43 0.97
CA PRO A 325 15.02 -21.75 0.94
C PRO A 325 15.85 -20.81 1.83
N ILE A 326 16.83 -21.37 2.54
CA ILE A 326 17.69 -20.66 3.50
C ILE A 326 18.40 -19.41 2.92
N ALA A 327 18.69 -19.39 1.62
CA ALA A 327 19.28 -18.24 0.92
C ALA A 327 18.39 -16.99 0.95
N ASN A 328 17.07 -17.16 1.10
CA ASN A 328 16.08 -16.07 1.14
C ASN A 328 15.85 -15.51 2.56
N LEU A 329 16.42 -16.14 3.59
CA LEU A 329 16.29 -15.70 4.98
C LEU A 329 17.34 -14.63 5.35
N PRO A 330 17.09 -13.77 6.35
CA PRO A 330 18.10 -12.87 6.89
C PRO A 330 19.32 -13.62 7.45
N SER A 331 20.50 -13.00 7.40
CA SER A 331 21.72 -13.52 8.02
C SER A 331 21.54 -13.82 9.50
N ASP A 332 20.77 -12.99 10.21
CA ASP A 332 20.61 -13.10 11.65
C ASP A 332 19.78 -14.33 12.05
N ILE A 333 18.85 -14.77 11.19
CA ILE A 333 18.12 -16.03 11.37
C ILE A 333 19.07 -17.22 11.24
N ARG A 334 19.98 -17.20 10.25
CA ARG A 334 20.99 -18.27 10.07
C ARG A 334 21.97 -18.30 11.24
N ASN A 335 22.47 -17.13 11.65
CA ASN A 335 23.37 -16.95 12.79
C ASN A 335 22.72 -17.40 14.12
N LEU A 336 21.43 -17.12 14.31
CA LEU A 336 20.66 -17.61 15.45
C LEU A 336 20.47 -19.13 15.38
N GLY A 337 20.17 -19.69 14.21
CA GLY A 337 20.03 -21.14 14.00
C GLY A 337 21.31 -21.89 14.37
N LEU A 338 22.46 -21.48 13.84
CA LEU A 338 23.77 -22.03 14.21
C LEU A 338 24.02 -21.93 15.72
N ARG A 339 23.81 -20.73 16.31
CA ARG A 339 23.99 -20.48 17.74
C ARG A 339 23.10 -21.40 18.60
N LEU A 340 21.86 -21.67 18.16
CA LEU A 340 20.93 -22.55 18.86
C LEU A 340 21.25 -24.04 18.67
N LEU A 341 21.94 -24.46 17.62
CA LEU A 341 22.42 -25.86 17.50
C LEU A 341 23.55 -26.19 18.49
N VAL A 342 24.45 -25.25 18.80
CA VAL A 342 25.64 -25.51 19.65
C VAL A 342 25.56 -24.96 21.10
N SER A 343 24.63 -24.04 21.38
CA SER A 343 24.47 -23.43 22.71
C SER A 343 24.17 -24.46 23.81
N ARG A 344 24.44 -24.10 25.07
CA ARG A 344 24.06 -24.90 26.25
C ARG A 344 22.57 -24.77 26.58
N ASP A 345 21.99 -23.58 26.38
CA ASP A 345 20.59 -23.27 26.72
C ASP A 345 19.58 -24.13 25.94
N SER A 346 19.90 -24.43 24.69
CA SER A 346 19.04 -25.13 23.74
C SER A 346 19.11 -26.65 23.82
N ARG A 347 20.12 -27.22 24.50
CA ARG A 347 20.35 -28.68 24.55
C ARG A 347 19.13 -29.45 25.02
N ALA A 348 18.45 -28.95 26.06
CA ALA A 348 17.23 -29.56 26.58
C ALA A 348 16.13 -29.69 25.51
N ALA A 349 15.89 -28.61 24.74
CA ALA A 349 14.92 -28.62 23.64
C ALA A 349 15.37 -29.53 22.49
N LEU A 350 16.64 -29.46 22.08
CA LEU A 350 17.20 -30.33 21.04
C LEU A 350 17.10 -31.83 21.40
N THR A 351 17.29 -32.20 22.67
CA THR A 351 17.10 -33.60 23.14
C THR A 351 15.64 -34.05 23.20
N THR A 352 14.66 -33.15 23.11
CA THR A 352 13.23 -33.48 23.15
C THR A 352 12.48 -33.23 21.83
N MET A 353 13.13 -32.53 20.89
CA MET A 353 12.69 -32.38 19.50
C MET A 353 12.69 -33.71 18.75
N GLU A 354 11.86 -33.81 17.72
CA GLU A 354 11.82 -34.97 16.85
C GLU A 354 13.07 -35.01 15.93
N PRO A 355 13.72 -36.18 15.74
CA PRO A 355 14.99 -36.26 15.02
C PRO A 355 14.97 -35.69 13.61
N HIS A 356 13.84 -35.82 12.89
CA HIS A 356 13.69 -35.30 11.53
C HIS A 356 13.67 -33.75 11.49
N LEU A 357 13.18 -33.09 12.55
CA LEU A 357 13.18 -31.62 12.66
C LEU A 357 14.60 -31.10 12.95
N VAL A 358 15.35 -31.78 13.81
CA VAL A 358 16.78 -31.50 14.04
C VAL A 358 17.57 -31.75 12.76
N THR A 359 17.26 -32.83 12.05
CA THR A 359 17.90 -33.17 10.76
C THR A 359 17.65 -32.09 9.71
N ARG A 360 16.41 -31.63 9.54
CA ARG A 360 16.06 -30.55 8.61
C ARG A 360 16.78 -29.24 8.92
N LEU A 361 16.79 -28.84 10.19
CA LEU A 361 17.50 -27.63 10.65
C LEU A 361 19.00 -27.72 10.37
N THR A 362 19.61 -28.87 10.70
CA THR A 362 21.04 -29.15 10.49
C THR A 362 21.42 -29.16 9.02
N HIS A 363 20.69 -29.93 8.19
CA HIS A 363 20.91 -30.06 6.75
C HIS A 363 20.77 -28.70 6.05
N SER A 364 19.69 -27.96 6.32
CA SER A 364 19.44 -26.67 5.67
C SER A 364 20.53 -25.64 5.99
N LEU A 365 21.02 -25.60 7.23
CA LEU A 365 22.12 -24.72 7.63
C LEU A 365 23.46 -25.15 7.00
N ALA A 366 23.78 -26.44 7.06
CA ALA A 366 25.01 -27.02 6.50
C ALA A 366 25.10 -26.90 4.97
N ALA A 367 23.97 -26.93 4.25
CA ALA A 367 23.91 -26.77 2.80
C ALA A 367 24.14 -25.32 2.32
N TYR A 368 24.18 -24.34 3.24
CA TYR A 368 24.44 -22.93 2.92
C TYR A 368 25.88 -22.50 3.20
N ASP A 369 26.54 -23.08 4.21
CA ASP A 369 27.86 -22.65 4.68
C ASP A 369 28.68 -23.85 5.22
N GLU A 370 29.80 -24.15 4.58
CA GLU A 370 30.70 -25.26 4.96
C GLU A 370 31.29 -25.09 6.37
N SER A 371 31.41 -23.86 6.88
CA SER A 371 31.90 -23.62 8.24
C SER A 371 30.93 -24.12 9.33
N ILE A 372 29.64 -24.25 9.00
CA ILE A 372 28.63 -24.87 9.88
C ILE A 372 28.89 -26.37 10.02
N VAL A 373 29.30 -27.05 8.94
CA VAL A 373 29.72 -28.46 9.00
C VAL A 373 30.92 -28.62 9.94
N TYR A 374 31.88 -27.68 9.88
CA TYR A 374 33.05 -27.69 10.77
C TYR A 374 32.68 -27.51 12.24
N GLU A 375 31.91 -26.48 12.61
CA GLU A 375 31.56 -26.23 14.01
C GLU A 375 30.64 -27.34 14.59
N LEU A 376 29.78 -27.96 13.78
CA LEU A 376 28.94 -29.08 14.24
C LEU A 376 29.72 -30.39 14.38
N LEU A 377 30.65 -30.70 13.47
CA LEU A 377 31.58 -31.83 13.64
C LEU A 377 32.52 -31.62 14.83
N ARG A 378 33.01 -30.39 15.02
CA ARG A 378 33.80 -30.01 16.19
C ARG A 378 33.03 -30.22 17.49
N PHE A 379 31.77 -29.76 17.56
CA PHE A 379 30.90 -30.01 18.70
C PHE A 379 30.72 -31.52 18.97
N THR A 380 30.51 -32.35 17.95
CA THR A 380 30.47 -33.82 18.11
C THR A 380 31.79 -34.35 18.68
N VAL A 381 32.94 -33.95 18.13
CA VAL A 381 34.26 -34.40 18.59
C VAL A 381 34.52 -33.98 20.04
N ASP A 382 34.23 -32.72 20.41
CA ASP A 382 34.40 -32.24 21.79
C ASP A 382 33.42 -32.92 22.76
N ALA A 383 32.18 -33.23 22.34
CA ALA A 383 31.21 -34.00 23.12
C ALA A 383 31.64 -35.46 23.36
N VAL A 384 32.23 -36.11 22.35
CA VAL A 384 32.75 -37.48 22.43
C VAL A 384 34.07 -37.53 23.22
N LYS A 385 34.85 -36.45 23.22
CA LYS A 385 36.13 -36.33 23.91
C LYS A 385 35.99 -36.12 25.42
N ASP A 386 34.83 -35.70 25.92
CA ASP A 386 34.55 -35.63 27.35
C ASP A 386 34.64 -37.04 27.98
N ASN A 387 35.28 -37.12 29.15
CA ASN A 387 35.47 -38.37 29.90
C ASN A 387 34.85 -38.28 31.31
N ASN A 388 34.10 -37.20 31.59
CA ASN A 388 33.41 -36.98 32.85
C ASN A 388 31.89 -37.20 32.66
N PRO A 389 31.39 -38.45 32.84
CA PRO A 389 29.99 -38.78 32.61
C PRO A 389 29.08 -38.07 33.61
N ASN A 390 28.28 -37.11 33.12
CA ASN A 390 27.33 -36.29 33.88
C ASN A 390 26.10 -35.95 33.01
N CYS A 391 25.06 -35.32 33.58
CA CYS A 391 23.84 -34.99 32.84
C CYS A 391 24.07 -34.12 31.59
N ASP A 392 24.90 -33.08 31.69
CA ASP A 392 25.17 -32.19 30.56
C ASP A 392 26.01 -32.88 29.48
N SER A 393 27.00 -33.71 29.86
CA SER A 393 27.80 -34.45 28.88
C SER A 393 27.00 -35.56 28.18
N LEU A 394 26.05 -36.20 28.86
CA LEU A 394 25.11 -37.12 28.22
C LEU A 394 24.15 -36.38 27.26
N SER A 395 23.63 -35.21 27.65
CA SER A 395 22.86 -34.36 26.73
C SER A 395 23.70 -33.92 25.52
N ASN A 396 25.00 -33.63 25.68
CA ASN A 396 25.89 -33.33 24.55
C ASN A 396 26.00 -34.52 23.59
N LEU A 397 26.18 -35.75 24.11
CA LEU A 397 26.24 -36.96 23.29
C LEU A 397 24.92 -37.23 22.55
N HIS A 398 23.76 -36.95 23.15
CA HIS A 398 22.47 -37.09 22.46
C HIS A 398 22.28 -36.02 21.37
N VAL A 399 22.63 -34.75 21.61
CA VAL A 399 22.59 -33.72 20.57
C VAL A 399 23.60 -34.05 19.46
N ALA A 400 24.79 -34.52 19.80
CA ALA A 400 25.78 -34.99 18.85
C ALA A 400 25.26 -36.16 18.01
N ASP A 401 24.54 -37.13 18.59
CA ASP A 401 23.93 -38.26 17.86
C ASP A 401 22.90 -37.82 16.81
N LEU A 402 22.08 -36.82 17.14
CA LEU A 402 21.10 -36.23 16.23
C LEU A 402 21.79 -35.42 15.10
N LEU A 403 22.78 -34.59 15.44
CA LEU A 403 23.58 -33.84 14.47
C LEU A 403 24.36 -34.79 13.54
N LEU A 404 25.02 -35.81 14.09
CA LEU A 404 25.87 -36.71 13.33
C LEU A 404 25.07 -37.60 12.38
N SER A 405 23.89 -38.04 12.80
CA SER A 405 22.94 -38.78 11.94
C SER A 405 22.50 -37.93 10.73
N SER A 406 22.46 -36.60 10.87
CA SER A 406 22.13 -35.68 9.77
C SER A 406 23.21 -35.65 8.66
N PHE A 407 24.47 -35.91 9.01
CA PHE A 407 25.61 -35.88 8.08
C PHE A 407 25.88 -37.22 7.38
N GLN A 408 25.13 -38.30 7.69
CA GLN A 408 25.32 -39.61 7.06
C GLN A 408 24.80 -39.69 5.61
N GLN A 409 24.13 -38.64 5.13
CA GLN A 409 23.71 -38.52 3.73
C GLN A 409 24.87 -38.08 2.82
N THR A 410 24.85 -38.50 1.56
CA THR A 410 25.99 -38.39 0.62
C THR A 410 26.46 -36.98 0.30
N GLU A 411 25.62 -35.96 0.51
CA GLU A 411 25.84 -34.59 0.03
C GLU A 411 27.03 -33.88 0.71
N PHE A 412 27.29 -34.17 1.99
CA PHE A 412 28.34 -33.50 2.76
C PHE A 412 29.73 -34.16 2.64
N GLN A 413 29.88 -35.28 1.92
CA GLN A 413 31.13 -36.06 1.92
C GLN A 413 32.37 -35.27 1.49
N GLN A 414 32.24 -34.32 0.56
CA GLN A 414 33.38 -33.52 0.09
C GLN A 414 33.86 -32.53 1.16
N VAL A 415 32.92 -31.82 1.81
CA VAL A 415 33.20 -30.90 2.92
C VAL A 415 33.81 -31.65 4.10
N ILE A 416 33.22 -32.79 4.48
CA ILE A 416 33.75 -33.68 5.52
C ILE A 416 35.18 -34.10 5.15
N SER A 417 35.43 -34.57 3.93
CA SER A 417 36.78 -35.00 3.49
C SER A 417 37.82 -33.88 3.53
N SER A 418 37.42 -32.65 3.16
CA SER A 418 38.24 -31.43 3.30
C SER A 418 38.67 -31.20 4.75
N LEU A 419 37.71 -31.13 5.68
CA LEU A 419 37.97 -30.83 7.10
C LEU A 419 38.84 -31.90 7.77
N LEU A 420 38.58 -33.17 7.46
CA LEU A 420 39.32 -34.33 7.99
C LEU A 420 40.75 -34.45 7.45
N SER A 421 41.08 -33.76 6.35
CA SER A 421 42.45 -33.73 5.83
C SER A 421 43.42 -32.95 6.73
N SER A 422 42.91 -32.09 7.62
CA SER A 422 43.70 -31.23 8.51
C SER A 422 44.43 -32.00 9.63
N ALA A 423 45.65 -31.56 9.96
CA ALA A 423 46.54 -32.26 10.90
C ALA A 423 45.95 -32.35 12.32
N SER A 424 45.49 -31.23 12.89
CA SER A 424 44.89 -31.18 14.25
C SER A 424 43.67 -32.09 14.40
N THR A 425 42.92 -32.29 13.32
CA THR A 425 41.75 -33.18 13.29
C THR A 425 42.20 -34.64 13.26
N LYS A 426 43.22 -34.99 12.49
CA LYS A 426 43.86 -36.32 12.47
C LYS A 426 44.45 -36.70 13.83
N ASP A 427 45.17 -35.79 14.48
CA ASP A 427 45.75 -36.01 15.82
C ASP A 427 44.64 -36.25 16.86
N THR A 428 43.55 -35.46 16.79
CA THR A 428 42.39 -35.64 17.67
C THR A 428 41.70 -36.99 17.42
N ILE A 429 41.52 -37.37 16.15
CA ILE A 429 40.94 -38.67 15.75
C ILE A 429 41.79 -39.85 16.22
N ALA A 430 43.12 -39.77 16.12
CA ALA A 430 44.01 -40.80 16.66
C ALA A 430 43.78 -41.00 18.17
N SER A 431 43.72 -39.89 18.93
CA SER A 431 43.44 -39.93 20.38
C SER A 431 42.04 -40.43 20.76
N LEU A 432 41.12 -40.54 19.78
CA LEU A 432 39.81 -41.17 19.94
C LEU A 432 39.83 -42.66 19.57
N PHE A 433 40.63 -43.07 18.56
CA PHE A 433 40.86 -44.48 18.24
C PHE A 433 41.55 -45.22 19.40
N ASP A 434 42.57 -44.61 20.03
CA ASP A 434 43.30 -45.19 21.18
C ASP A 434 42.39 -45.49 22.40
N LYS A 435 41.20 -44.86 22.46
CA LYS A 435 40.21 -45.02 23.53
C LYS A 435 39.06 -45.96 23.19
N PHE A 436 38.93 -46.40 21.93
CA PHE A 436 37.76 -47.15 21.47
C PHE A 436 37.95 -48.68 21.62
N PRO A 437 36.99 -49.42 22.20
CA PRO A 437 35.75 -48.95 22.81
C PRO A 437 35.95 -48.39 24.23
N SER A 438 35.31 -47.25 24.51
CA SER A 438 35.20 -46.67 25.86
C SER A 438 34.54 -47.68 26.81
N LYS A 439 35.09 -47.80 28.03
CA LYS A 439 34.53 -48.62 29.10
C LYS A 439 33.82 -47.75 30.15
N PRO A 440 32.73 -48.23 30.77
CA PRO A 440 32.05 -47.51 31.85
C PRO A 440 32.95 -47.43 33.08
N SER A 441 32.95 -46.29 33.77
CA SER A 441 33.87 -46.00 34.88
C SER A 441 33.42 -46.50 36.26
N PRO A 442 32.12 -46.77 36.49
CA PRO A 442 31.71 -47.69 37.55
C PRO A 442 30.68 -48.74 37.04
N THR A 443 30.61 -49.88 37.74
CA THR A 443 29.68 -50.99 37.44
C THR A 443 28.26 -50.81 37.98
N HIS A 444 28.04 -49.86 38.89
CA HIS A 444 26.76 -49.60 39.53
C HIS A 444 26.20 -48.25 39.09
N CYS A 445 24.89 -48.16 38.89
CA CYS A 445 24.19 -46.94 38.46
C CYS A 445 23.21 -46.40 39.52
N GLU A 446 23.27 -46.93 40.74
CA GLU A 446 22.54 -46.47 41.92
C GLU A 446 22.99 -45.07 42.35
N GLU A 447 22.06 -44.27 42.88
CA GLU A 447 22.14 -42.86 43.33
C GLU A 447 22.63 -41.80 42.31
N SER A 448 23.31 -42.24 41.24
CA SER A 448 23.76 -41.43 40.11
C SER A 448 22.58 -40.75 39.38
N GLU A 449 22.83 -39.63 38.70
CA GLU A 449 21.81 -38.99 37.85
C GLU A 449 21.65 -39.67 36.48
N ILE A 450 22.61 -40.50 36.06
CA ILE A 450 22.66 -41.14 34.73
C ILE A 450 23.05 -42.62 34.78
N CYS A 451 22.90 -43.33 33.66
CA CYS A 451 23.41 -44.68 33.44
C CYS A 451 24.77 -44.66 32.72
N TYR A 452 25.83 -45.04 33.42
CA TYR A 452 27.21 -45.03 32.88
C TYR A 452 27.40 -46.00 31.71
N TYR A 453 26.71 -47.14 31.72
CA TYR A 453 26.69 -48.07 30.59
C TYR A 453 26.02 -47.46 29.35
N ALA A 454 24.90 -46.75 29.51
CA ALA A 454 24.24 -46.07 28.40
C ALA A 454 25.10 -44.93 27.82
N TYR A 455 25.78 -44.17 28.69
CA TYR A 455 26.76 -43.16 28.29
C TYR A 455 27.89 -43.79 27.46
N ALA A 456 28.54 -44.87 27.95
CA ALA A 456 29.62 -45.54 27.24
C ALA A 456 29.15 -46.15 25.91
N THR A 457 27.97 -46.78 25.86
CA THR A 457 27.38 -47.32 24.63
C THR A 457 27.05 -46.23 23.61
N LEU A 458 26.53 -45.08 24.06
CA LEU A 458 26.27 -43.92 23.17
C LEU A 458 27.57 -43.27 22.68
N GLN A 459 28.58 -43.13 23.54
CA GLN A 459 29.92 -42.66 23.16
C GLN A 459 30.56 -43.60 22.13
N ASN A 460 30.42 -44.92 22.30
CA ASN A 460 30.90 -45.93 21.34
C ASN A 460 30.10 -45.94 20.03
N LYS A 461 28.78 -45.74 20.07
CA LYS A 461 27.95 -45.49 18.87
C LYS A 461 28.45 -44.25 18.13
N MET A 462 28.78 -43.18 18.85
CA MET A 462 29.32 -41.95 18.26
C MET A 462 30.71 -42.09 17.69
N LEU A 463 31.64 -42.74 18.38
CA LEU A 463 32.96 -43.08 17.86
C LEU A 463 32.82 -43.90 16.57
N ARG A 464 32.01 -44.97 16.58
CA ARG A 464 31.73 -45.77 15.38
C ARG A 464 31.14 -44.94 14.24
N ASN A 465 30.08 -44.16 14.49
CA ASN A 465 29.42 -43.37 13.46
C ASN A 465 30.34 -42.30 12.88
N LEU A 466 31.18 -41.67 13.72
CA LEU A 466 32.23 -40.76 13.29
C LEU A 466 33.20 -41.50 12.38
N PHE A 467 33.80 -42.60 12.86
CA PHE A 467 34.76 -43.41 12.10
C PHE A 467 34.22 -43.89 10.75
N GLU A 468 32.96 -44.35 10.66
CA GLU A 468 32.36 -44.75 9.38
C GLU A 468 32.28 -43.60 8.38
N MET A 469 31.99 -42.37 8.83
CA MET A 469 32.05 -41.18 7.96
C MET A 469 33.49 -40.77 7.65
N LEU A 470 34.43 -40.90 8.59
CA LEU A 470 35.86 -40.64 8.33
C LEU A 470 36.38 -41.52 7.19
N PHE A 471 36.09 -42.82 7.27
CA PHE A 471 36.52 -43.79 6.26
C PHE A 471 35.81 -43.57 4.92
N ALA A 472 34.51 -43.30 4.91
CA ALA A 472 33.78 -42.96 3.69
C ALA A 472 34.38 -41.71 3.01
N ALA A 473 34.56 -40.61 3.76
CA ALA A 473 35.07 -39.35 3.23
C ALA A 473 36.53 -39.45 2.74
N THR A 474 37.41 -40.13 3.49
CA THR A 474 38.82 -40.30 3.12
C THR A 474 38.97 -41.19 1.88
N LEU A 475 38.18 -42.27 1.80
CA LEU A 475 38.31 -43.26 0.72
C LEU A 475 37.55 -42.87 -0.56
N SER A 476 36.54 -42.00 -0.49
CA SER A 476 35.96 -41.32 -1.66
C SER A 476 36.98 -40.49 -2.45
N GLN A 477 38.11 -40.07 -1.84
CA GLN A 477 39.24 -39.48 -2.57
C GLN A 477 40.18 -40.54 -3.22
N SER A 478 40.21 -41.76 -2.70
CA SER A 478 41.13 -42.83 -3.14
C SER A 478 40.58 -43.74 -4.24
N GLY A 479 39.25 -43.79 -4.38
CA GLY A 479 38.54 -44.65 -5.34
C GLY A 479 38.45 -46.14 -4.97
N ASN A 480 39.20 -46.64 -3.99
CA ASN A 480 39.27 -48.08 -3.69
C ASN A 480 38.13 -48.57 -2.77
N ARG A 481 36.92 -48.66 -3.34
CA ARG A 481 35.68 -49.03 -2.63
C ARG A 481 35.77 -50.30 -1.76
N ARG A 482 36.58 -51.30 -2.14
CA ARG A 482 36.71 -52.56 -1.38
C ARG A 482 37.34 -52.37 0.00
N GLU A 483 38.24 -51.40 0.16
CA GLU A 483 38.86 -51.09 1.45
C GLU A 483 37.85 -50.43 2.40
N VAL A 484 36.92 -49.63 1.86
CA VAL A 484 35.77 -49.08 2.61
C VAL A 484 34.96 -50.22 3.22
N ASP A 485 34.56 -51.19 2.39
CA ASP A 485 33.70 -52.30 2.81
C ASP A 485 34.39 -53.20 3.85
N ILE A 486 35.71 -53.41 3.74
CA ILE A 486 36.51 -54.16 4.71
C ILE A 486 36.61 -53.41 6.05
N ILE A 487 36.98 -52.12 6.04
CA ILE A 487 37.13 -51.34 7.27
C ILE A 487 35.76 -51.13 7.94
N LYS A 488 34.70 -50.87 7.16
CA LYS A 488 33.32 -50.81 7.66
C LYS A 488 32.86 -52.14 8.24
N SER A 489 33.25 -53.28 7.64
CA SER A 489 33.01 -54.60 8.23
C SER A 489 33.79 -54.82 9.53
N PHE A 490 35.01 -54.31 9.65
CA PHE A 490 35.80 -54.39 10.90
C PHE A 490 35.19 -53.53 12.01
N VAL A 491 34.92 -52.25 11.74
CA VAL A 491 34.29 -51.30 12.68
C VAL A 491 32.89 -51.78 13.09
N GLY A 492 32.10 -52.31 12.16
CA GLY A 492 30.78 -52.89 12.42
C GLY A 492 30.79 -54.24 13.17
N ARG A 493 31.96 -54.89 13.31
CA ARG A 493 32.14 -56.11 14.12
C ARG A 493 32.61 -55.83 15.55
N VAL A 494 33.02 -54.61 15.88
CA VAL A 494 33.32 -54.25 17.26
C VAL A 494 32.01 -54.27 18.06
N PRO A 495 31.89 -55.10 19.11
CA PRO A 495 30.62 -55.25 19.82
C PRO A 495 30.27 -53.94 20.55
N LEU A 496 29.22 -53.27 20.08
CA LEU A 496 28.61 -52.13 20.78
C LEU A 496 27.95 -52.56 22.11
N SER A 497 27.65 -53.85 22.26
CA SER A 497 27.24 -54.42 23.54
C SER A 497 28.47 -54.59 24.44
N LEU A 498 28.69 -53.58 25.27
CA LEU A 498 29.34 -53.76 26.57
C LEU A 498 28.48 -54.71 27.44
N GLU A 499 29.00 -55.07 28.62
CA GLU A 499 28.19 -55.69 29.68
C GLU A 499 26.96 -54.82 30.00
N THR A 500 25.86 -55.42 30.44
CA THR A 500 24.65 -54.69 30.80
C THR A 500 24.69 -54.20 32.24
N CYS A 501 24.11 -53.02 32.48
CA CYS A 501 23.91 -52.46 33.84
C CYS A 501 23.08 -53.44 34.71
N ALA A 502 23.33 -53.46 36.03
CA ALA A 502 22.60 -54.31 36.98
C ALA A 502 21.06 -54.23 36.86
N PHE A 503 20.51 -53.01 36.69
CA PHE A 503 19.08 -52.76 36.46
C PHE A 503 18.56 -53.27 35.09
N ALA A 504 19.45 -53.54 34.14
CA ALA A 504 19.12 -54.12 32.83
C ALA A 504 19.31 -55.65 32.80
N THR A 505 20.13 -56.22 33.69
CA THR A 505 20.33 -57.68 33.82
C THR A 505 19.28 -58.40 34.68
N SER A 506 18.54 -57.67 35.51
CA SER A 506 17.44 -58.24 36.30
C SER A 506 16.37 -58.82 35.38
N GLU A 507 16.18 -60.15 35.44
CA GLU A 507 15.15 -60.84 34.65
C GLU A 507 13.74 -60.28 34.95
N PRO A 508 12.84 -60.24 33.95
CA PRO A 508 11.43 -59.95 34.20
C PRO A 508 10.85 -60.92 35.22
N SER A 509 10.01 -60.44 36.13
CA SER A 509 9.33 -61.26 37.12
C SER A 509 8.63 -62.45 36.44
N SER A 510 9.05 -63.67 36.76
CA SER A 510 8.62 -64.89 36.06
C SER A 510 7.13 -65.24 36.25
N PHE A 511 6.42 -64.48 37.09
CA PHE A 511 4.98 -64.44 37.22
C PHE A 511 4.30 -63.81 35.98
N ARG A 512 4.38 -64.48 34.83
CA ARG A 512 3.53 -64.23 33.64
C ARG A 512 2.08 -64.66 33.88
N SER A 513 1.49 -64.06 34.91
CA SER A 513 0.07 -64.07 35.22
C SER A 513 -0.70 -63.48 34.04
N ARG A 514 -1.93 -63.94 33.78
CA ARG A 514 -2.83 -63.19 32.88
C ARG A 514 -3.09 -61.82 33.49
N LEU A 515 -3.04 -60.75 32.68
CA LEU A 515 -3.30 -59.38 33.11
C LEU A 515 -4.70 -59.29 33.76
N SER A 516 -4.74 -59.26 35.09
CA SER A 516 -5.98 -59.20 35.86
C SER A 516 -6.29 -57.74 36.21
N LEU A 517 -6.87 -57.03 35.24
CA LEU A 517 -7.45 -55.71 35.47
C LEU A 517 -8.73 -55.87 36.28
N ARG A 518 -8.71 -55.43 37.54
CA ARG A 518 -9.92 -55.30 38.37
C ARG A 518 -10.84 -54.22 37.82
N ASP A 519 -12.13 -54.37 38.07
CA ASP A 519 -13.11 -53.36 37.71
C ASP A 519 -13.01 -52.18 38.69
N ARG A 520 -13.19 -50.94 38.24
CA ARG A 520 -13.21 -49.76 39.12
C ARG A 520 -14.24 -49.89 40.25
N ARG A 521 -15.33 -50.62 40.02
CA ARG A 521 -16.36 -50.93 41.02
C ARG A 521 -15.85 -51.79 42.17
N ASP A 522 -14.84 -52.63 41.97
CA ASP A 522 -14.22 -53.43 43.04
C ASP A 522 -13.59 -52.52 44.11
N PHE A 523 -12.83 -51.52 43.65
CA PHE A 523 -12.16 -50.54 44.51
C PHE A 523 -13.12 -49.55 45.19
N LEU A 524 -14.38 -49.46 44.77
CA LEU A 524 -15.41 -48.61 45.38
C LEU A 524 -16.32 -49.42 46.32
N SER A 525 -16.56 -50.69 46.00
CA SER A 525 -17.33 -51.62 46.83
C SER A 525 -16.62 -51.97 48.15
N SER A 526 -15.28 -51.87 48.19
CA SER A 526 -14.49 -51.98 49.43
C SER A 526 -14.56 -50.72 50.31
N GLN A 527 -15.76 -50.20 50.56
CA GLN A 527 -15.97 -48.92 51.27
C GLN A 527 -15.62 -48.95 52.77
N HIS A 528 -15.27 -50.12 53.31
CA HIS A 528 -14.67 -50.28 54.63
C HIS A 528 -13.32 -50.99 54.51
N PRO A 529 -12.18 -50.31 54.78
CA PRO A 529 -10.92 -51.01 54.96
C PRO A 529 -11.05 -51.89 56.20
N SER A 530 -10.94 -53.21 56.03
CA SER A 530 -11.10 -54.15 57.14
C SER A 530 -10.07 -53.84 58.23
N ARG A 531 -10.58 -53.41 59.39
CA ARG A 531 -9.76 -53.12 60.59
C ARG A 531 -8.99 -54.37 61.07
N ASN A 532 -9.34 -55.54 60.55
CA ASN A 532 -8.73 -56.83 60.84
C ASN A 532 -8.12 -57.47 59.57
N TRP A 533 -7.21 -56.75 58.89
CA TRP A 533 -6.45 -57.24 57.73
C TRP A 533 -5.79 -58.61 57.96
N ARG A 534 -5.40 -58.91 59.21
CA ARG A 534 -4.87 -60.22 59.62
C ARG A 534 -5.86 -61.36 59.37
N SER A 535 -7.16 -61.15 59.56
CA SER A 535 -8.19 -62.13 59.22
C SER A 535 -8.23 -62.34 57.71
N GLN A 536 -8.31 -61.27 56.90
CA GLN A 536 -8.34 -61.40 55.44
C GLN A 536 -7.10 -62.09 54.87
N VAL A 537 -5.90 -61.81 55.41
CA VAL A 537 -4.68 -62.54 55.03
C VAL A 537 -4.75 -64.01 55.46
N THR A 538 -5.26 -64.31 56.66
CA THR A 538 -5.45 -65.68 57.15
C THR A 538 -6.47 -66.46 56.30
N ASP A 539 -7.61 -65.85 55.97
CA ASP A 539 -8.64 -66.46 55.12
C ASP A 539 -8.17 -66.63 53.67
N THR A 540 -7.37 -65.70 53.13
CA THR A 540 -6.77 -65.84 51.79
C THR A 540 -5.71 -66.95 51.77
N LEU A 541 -4.86 -67.03 52.79
CA LEU A 541 -3.91 -68.14 52.96
C LEU A 541 -4.64 -69.48 53.14
N ARG A 542 -5.74 -69.49 53.90
CA ARG A 542 -6.59 -70.67 54.11
C ARG A 542 -7.23 -71.13 52.80
N GLN A 543 -7.90 -70.24 52.06
CA GLN A 543 -8.47 -70.55 50.73
C GLN A 543 -7.40 -71.01 49.73
N SER A 544 -6.20 -70.42 49.76
CA SER A 544 -5.08 -70.87 48.93
C SER A 544 -4.56 -72.25 49.36
N SER A 545 -4.56 -72.55 50.66
CA SER A 545 -4.18 -73.87 51.18
C SER A 545 -5.23 -74.93 50.88
N GLU A 546 -6.52 -74.58 50.98
CA GLU A 546 -7.67 -75.42 50.60
C GLU A 546 -7.58 -75.77 49.10
N MET A 547 -7.48 -74.78 48.21
CA MET A 547 -7.33 -75.04 46.75
C MET A 547 -6.07 -75.83 46.36
N VAL A 548 -4.96 -75.70 47.10
CA VAL A 548 -3.74 -76.50 46.86
C VAL A 548 -3.91 -77.91 47.40
N HIS A 549 -4.58 -78.07 48.55
CA HIS A 549 -4.92 -79.37 49.11
C HIS A 549 -5.89 -80.13 48.22
N ASP A 550 -6.98 -79.52 47.76
CA ASP A 550 -7.95 -80.13 46.83
C ASP A 550 -7.27 -80.61 45.53
N ARG A 551 -6.36 -79.80 44.97
CA ARG A 551 -5.59 -80.16 43.78
C ARG A 551 -4.60 -81.30 44.04
N MET A 552 -4.07 -81.41 45.26
CA MET A 552 -3.21 -82.52 45.69
C MET A 552 -4.04 -83.79 45.95
N MET A 553 -5.19 -83.68 46.60
CA MET A 553 -6.11 -84.79 46.85
C MET A 553 -6.63 -85.40 45.56
N LYS A 554 -7.03 -84.57 44.58
CA LYS A 554 -7.38 -85.05 43.24
C LYS A 554 -6.23 -85.76 42.53
N LYS A 555 -4.98 -85.33 42.78
CA LYS A 555 -3.77 -86.02 42.31
C LYS A 555 -3.51 -87.35 43.04
N PHE A 556 -3.96 -87.51 44.28
CA PHE A 556 -3.96 -88.80 44.98
C PHE A 556 -5.08 -89.71 44.48
N GLU A 557 -6.28 -89.20 44.21
CA GLU A 557 -7.38 -89.96 43.58
C GLU A 557 -6.94 -90.56 42.23
N ASP A 558 -6.32 -89.75 41.35
CA ASP A 558 -5.71 -90.21 40.09
C ASP A 558 -4.75 -91.41 40.29
N ILE A 559 -3.97 -91.41 41.39
CA ILE A 559 -2.96 -92.44 41.70
C ILE A 559 -3.60 -93.69 42.32
N CYS A 560 -4.59 -93.52 43.20
CA CYS A 560 -5.32 -94.65 43.78
C CYS A 560 -6.04 -95.46 42.69
N VAL A 561 -6.66 -94.80 41.71
CA VAL A 561 -7.33 -95.46 40.58
C VAL A 561 -6.34 -96.22 39.67
N ASP A 562 -5.09 -95.75 39.52
CA ASP A 562 -4.03 -96.52 38.83
C ASP A 562 -3.62 -97.77 39.61
N MET A 563 -3.44 -97.65 40.93
CA MET A 563 -3.09 -98.78 41.79
C MET A 563 -4.21 -99.84 41.85
N GLU A 564 -5.48 -99.42 41.94
CA GLU A 564 -6.64 -100.32 41.92
C GLU A 564 -6.71 -101.13 40.62
N ARG A 565 -6.54 -100.48 39.46
CA ARG A 565 -6.50 -101.17 38.15
C ARG A 565 -5.43 -102.26 38.12
N ARG A 566 -4.23 -101.96 38.63
CA ARG A 566 -3.09 -102.89 38.63
C ARG A 566 -3.29 -104.10 39.56
N CYS A 567 -4.17 -104.02 40.56
CA CYS A 567 -4.57 -105.17 41.37
C CYS A 567 -5.52 -106.12 40.60
N TYR A 568 -6.39 -105.60 39.75
CA TYR A 568 -7.33 -106.42 38.95
C TYR A 568 -6.61 -107.27 37.89
N ASP A 569 -5.60 -106.72 37.22
CA ASP A 569 -4.94 -107.38 36.07
C ASP A 569 -3.99 -108.54 36.45
N VAL A 570 -3.65 -108.71 37.74
CA VAL A 570 -2.62 -109.67 38.19
C VAL A 570 -3.16 -110.80 39.08
N GLU A 571 -4.11 -110.53 39.98
CA GLU A 571 -4.61 -111.53 40.94
C GLU A 571 -5.87 -112.29 40.48
N GLY A 572 -6.58 -111.80 39.47
CA GLY A 572 -7.88 -112.33 39.02
C GLY A 572 -7.91 -113.85 38.72
N PRO A 573 -6.95 -114.43 37.95
CA PRO A 573 -7.05 -115.81 37.48
C PRO A 573 -7.04 -116.90 38.56
N LEU A 574 -6.55 -116.60 39.77
CA LEU A 574 -6.35 -117.60 40.83
C LEU A 574 -7.53 -117.71 41.81
N ARG A 575 -8.34 -116.65 41.96
CA ARG A 575 -9.54 -116.67 42.82
C ARG A 575 -10.70 -117.43 42.16
N PHE A 576 -10.82 -117.30 40.84
CA PHE A 576 -11.94 -117.82 40.03
C PHE A 576 -12.19 -119.33 40.20
N VAL A 577 -11.15 -120.13 40.48
CA VAL A 577 -11.24 -121.59 40.64
C VAL A 577 -11.63 -122.00 42.07
N GLU A 578 -11.29 -121.20 43.09
CA GLU A 578 -11.76 -121.45 44.46
C GLU A 578 -13.20 -120.95 44.72
N GLU A 579 -13.63 -119.94 43.97
CA GLU A 579 -14.95 -119.35 44.10
C GLU A 579 -16.05 -120.30 43.59
N ASP A 580 -15.89 -120.92 42.41
CA ASP A 580 -16.98 -121.65 41.75
C ASP A 580 -17.51 -122.87 42.54
N LEU A 581 -16.63 -123.54 43.33
CA LEU A 581 -17.01 -124.64 44.22
C LEU A 581 -17.69 -124.19 45.53
N LYS A 582 -17.43 -122.97 46.01
CA LYS A 582 -18.11 -122.38 47.18
C LYS A 582 -19.42 -121.71 46.77
N LYS A 583 -19.45 -121.14 45.57
CA LYS A 583 -20.55 -120.39 44.94
C LYS A 583 -21.82 -121.21 44.81
N GLN A 584 -21.81 -122.41 44.23
CA GLN A 584 -23.03 -123.23 44.12
C GLN A 584 -23.64 -123.62 45.49
N SER A 585 -22.79 -123.81 46.51
CA SER A 585 -23.25 -124.08 47.89
C SER A 585 -23.82 -122.83 48.58
N PHE A 586 -23.27 -121.65 48.26
CA PHE A 586 -23.70 -120.39 48.86
C PHE A 586 -24.95 -119.85 48.16
N GLU A 587 -24.99 -119.82 46.83
CA GLU A 587 -26.11 -119.34 45.99
C GLU A 587 -27.46 -119.94 46.44
N MET A 588 -27.51 -121.23 46.76
CA MET A 588 -28.75 -121.91 47.19
C MET A 588 -29.31 -121.40 48.53
N GLN A 589 -28.46 -121.05 49.50
CA GLN A 589 -28.89 -120.45 50.77
C GLN A 589 -29.01 -118.92 50.67
N GLN A 590 -28.12 -118.30 49.89
CA GLN A 590 -28.10 -116.88 49.63
C GLN A 590 -29.36 -116.44 48.86
N LEU A 591 -29.88 -117.23 47.91
CA LEU A 591 -31.13 -116.94 47.20
C LEU A 591 -32.36 -116.94 48.13
N GLN A 592 -32.38 -117.77 49.17
CA GLN A 592 -33.44 -117.73 50.19
C GLN A 592 -33.33 -116.47 51.06
N HIS A 593 -32.14 -116.18 51.58
CA HIS A 593 -31.91 -114.98 52.39
C HIS A 593 -32.07 -113.68 51.56
N GLN A 594 -31.70 -113.70 50.28
CA GLN A 594 -31.98 -112.64 49.31
C GLN A 594 -33.48 -112.52 49.03
N ASN A 595 -34.28 -113.59 49.02
CA ASN A 595 -35.73 -113.45 48.85
C ASN A 595 -36.36 -112.70 50.04
N GLU A 596 -35.98 -113.06 51.26
CA GLU A 596 -36.43 -112.37 52.47
C GLU A 596 -35.92 -110.92 52.52
N LYS A 597 -34.62 -110.70 52.21
CA LYS A 597 -34.03 -109.38 52.18
C LYS A 597 -34.64 -108.52 51.06
N LEU A 598 -34.80 -109.02 49.84
CA LEU A 598 -35.47 -108.31 48.75
C LEU A 598 -36.93 -107.99 49.08
N ARG A 599 -37.63 -108.78 49.90
CA ARG A 599 -38.97 -108.40 50.40
C ARG A 599 -38.91 -107.25 51.40
N GLN A 600 -37.86 -107.17 52.23
CA GLN A 600 -37.64 -106.05 53.15
C GLN A 600 -37.16 -104.80 52.41
N ASP A 601 -36.15 -104.93 51.56
CA ASP A 601 -35.60 -103.88 50.68
C ASP A 601 -36.68 -103.34 49.73
N ASN A 602 -37.58 -104.18 49.19
CA ASN A 602 -38.72 -103.73 48.36
C ASN A 602 -39.82 -103.04 49.19
N ARG A 603 -40.03 -103.40 50.46
CA ARG A 603 -40.91 -102.60 51.36
C ARG A 603 -40.27 -101.25 51.69
N GLN A 604 -38.97 -101.20 51.97
CA GLN A 604 -38.24 -99.95 52.19
C GLN A 604 -38.19 -99.11 50.92
N SER A 605 -37.99 -99.72 49.75
CA SER A 605 -38.05 -99.05 48.45
C SER A 605 -39.46 -98.55 48.15
N ALA A 606 -40.52 -99.29 48.48
CA ALA A 606 -41.89 -98.82 48.33
C ALA A 606 -42.19 -97.62 49.23
N GLN A 607 -41.73 -97.64 50.49
CA GLN A 607 -41.80 -96.47 51.38
C GLN A 607 -41.02 -95.28 50.81
N THR A 608 -39.76 -95.50 50.42
CA THR A 608 -38.92 -94.46 49.81
C THR A 608 -39.53 -93.92 48.51
N ILE A 609 -40.24 -94.73 47.72
CA ILE A 609 -40.98 -94.30 46.53
C ILE A 609 -42.22 -93.48 46.92
N CYS A 610 -42.91 -93.79 48.03
CA CYS A 610 -43.97 -92.93 48.56
C CYS A 610 -43.42 -91.59 49.06
N ASP A 611 -42.33 -91.60 49.84
CA ASP A 611 -41.68 -90.40 50.37
C ASP A 611 -41.13 -89.52 49.23
N LEU A 612 -40.48 -90.12 48.23
CA LEU A 612 -40.02 -89.42 47.02
C LEU A 612 -41.18 -88.92 46.16
N ARG A 613 -42.31 -89.61 46.07
CA ARG A 613 -43.51 -89.09 45.38
C ARG A 613 -44.12 -87.90 46.10
N GLN A 614 -44.12 -87.91 47.42
CA GLN A 614 -44.56 -86.77 48.23
C GLN A 614 -43.62 -85.58 48.05
N GLU A 615 -42.30 -85.81 48.04
CA GLU A 615 -41.31 -84.76 47.80
C GLU A 615 -41.33 -84.25 46.35
N VAL A 616 -41.57 -85.11 45.35
CA VAL A 616 -41.81 -84.69 43.96
C VAL A 616 -43.04 -83.81 43.87
N ALA A 617 -44.18 -84.21 44.44
CA ALA A 617 -45.38 -83.37 44.45
C ALA A 617 -45.16 -82.02 45.17
N ARG A 618 -44.38 -82.00 46.25
CA ARG A 618 -43.97 -80.78 46.96
C ARG A 618 -43.06 -79.88 46.11
N LEU A 619 -42.17 -80.48 45.32
CA LEU A 619 -41.29 -79.77 44.39
C LEU A 619 -42.04 -79.30 43.13
N GLU A 620 -43.07 -80.02 42.68
CA GLU A 620 -43.98 -79.61 41.60
C GLU A 620 -44.82 -78.40 42.03
N GLU A 621 -45.43 -78.41 43.23
CA GLU A 621 -46.13 -77.25 43.80
C GLU A 621 -45.19 -76.05 43.97
N GLN A 622 -43.96 -76.28 44.44
CA GLN A 622 -42.93 -75.23 44.54
C GLN A 622 -42.52 -74.70 43.16
N ALA A 623 -42.40 -75.57 42.15
CA ALA A 623 -42.09 -75.19 40.78
C ALA A 623 -43.22 -74.33 40.17
N GLU A 624 -44.48 -74.76 40.29
CA GLU A 624 -45.65 -73.96 39.87
C GLU A 624 -45.74 -72.61 40.57
N SER A 625 -45.41 -72.56 41.87
CA SER A 625 -45.36 -71.30 42.62
C SER A 625 -44.27 -70.37 42.06
N THR A 626 -43.09 -70.89 41.74
CA THR A 626 -42.03 -70.10 41.07
C THR A 626 -42.37 -69.73 39.63
N ALA A 627 -43.10 -70.57 38.90
CA ALA A 627 -43.55 -70.29 37.53
C ALA A 627 -44.57 -69.13 37.52
N ARG A 628 -45.59 -69.19 38.37
CA ARG A 628 -46.55 -68.08 38.56
C ARG A 628 -45.84 -66.78 38.94
N ARG A 629 -44.86 -66.84 39.85
CA ARG A 629 -44.05 -65.67 40.22
C ARG A 629 -43.17 -65.14 39.06
N ALA A 630 -42.70 -66.02 38.17
CA ALA A 630 -41.96 -65.63 36.97
C ALA A 630 -42.89 -64.99 35.92
N GLU A 631 -44.12 -65.47 35.78
CA GLU A 631 -45.16 -64.86 34.94
C GLU A 631 -45.58 -63.48 35.46
N GLU A 632 -45.79 -63.33 36.77
CA GLU A 632 -46.03 -62.02 37.43
C GLU A 632 -44.88 -61.03 37.17
N LEU A 633 -43.63 -61.47 37.31
CA LEU A 633 -42.45 -60.65 37.04
C LEU A 633 -42.31 -60.32 35.54
N ALA A 634 -42.64 -61.24 34.63
CA ALA A 634 -42.63 -61.00 33.19
C ALA A 634 -43.73 -60.01 32.77
N ALA A 635 -44.93 -60.10 33.36
CA ALA A 635 -46.01 -59.14 33.14
C ALA A 635 -45.63 -57.74 33.68
N SER A 636 -45.03 -57.67 34.87
CA SER A 636 -44.52 -56.43 35.45
C SER A 636 -43.40 -55.80 34.59
N LEU A 637 -42.47 -56.62 34.08
CA LEU A 637 -41.39 -56.17 33.22
C LEU A 637 -41.89 -55.69 31.86
N SER A 638 -42.88 -56.37 31.26
CA SER A 638 -43.56 -55.93 30.04
C SER A 638 -44.29 -54.60 30.22
N SER A 639 -44.99 -54.43 31.35
CA SER A 639 -45.64 -53.16 31.71
C SER A 639 -44.62 -52.02 31.89
N ALA A 640 -43.50 -52.28 32.57
CA ALA A 640 -42.41 -51.31 32.73
C ALA A 640 -41.74 -50.94 31.40
N GLN A 641 -41.52 -51.92 30.50
CA GLN A 641 -41.01 -51.67 29.15
C GLN A 641 -41.97 -50.79 28.33
N SER A 642 -43.28 -51.05 28.38
CA SER A 642 -44.28 -50.25 27.68
C SER A 642 -44.33 -48.81 28.20
N CYS A 643 -44.27 -48.61 29.54
CA CYS A 643 -44.23 -47.29 30.15
C CYS A 643 -42.95 -46.52 29.78
N LEU A 644 -41.79 -47.19 29.75
CA LEU A 644 -40.53 -46.59 29.32
C LEU A 644 -40.56 -46.22 27.81
N GLN A 645 -41.18 -47.05 26.97
CA GLN A 645 -41.38 -46.75 25.54
C GLN A 645 -42.31 -45.55 25.31
N GLU A 646 -43.35 -45.38 26.15
CA GLU A 646 -44.21 -44.19 26.14
C GLU A 646 -43.45 -42.94 26.63
N GLN A 647 -42.64 -43.05 27.68
CA GLN A 647 -41.79 -41.95 28.13
C GLN A 647 -40.76 -41.53 27.05
N LEU A 648 -40.19 -42.49 26.31
CA LEU A 648 -39.30 -42.21 25.18
C LEU A 648 -40.02 -41.53 24.01
N SER A 649 -41.25 -41.93 23.66
CA SER A 649 -42.00 -41.31 22.56
C SER A 649 -42.44 -39.88 22.89
N LEU A 650 -42.84 -39.63 24.15
CA LEU A 650 -43.09 -38.29 24.68
C LEU A 650 -41.81 -37.43 24.70
N SER A 651 -40.67 -38.01 25.09
CA SER A 651 -39.38 -37.32 25.07
C SER A 651 -38.93 -36.94 23.67
N ASP A 652 -39.09 -37.82 22.67
CA ASP A 652 -38.76 -37.51 21.28
C ASP A 652 -39.74 -36.51 20.65
N GLY A 653 -41.03 -36.58 21.01
CA GLY A 653 -42.03 -35.56 20.65
C GLY A 653 -41.65 -34.16 21.16
N ASN A 654 -41.24 -34.05 22.42
CA ASN A 654 -40.75 -32.80 23.00
C ASN A 654 -39.44 -32.33 22.35
N LEU A 655 -38.51 -33.25 22.06
CA LEU A 655 -37.25 -32.95 21.38
C LEU A 655 -37.48 -32.39 19.97
N ARG A 656 -38.44 -32.94 19.22
CA ARG A 656 -38.86 -32.42 17.90
C ARG A 656 -39.46 -31.02 18.04
N MET A 657 -40.37 -30.82 18.99
CA MET A 657 -41.00 -29.52 19.22
C MET A 657 -39.98 -28.41 19.55
N GLU A 658 -38.98 -28.68 20.39
CA GLU A 658 -37.92 -27.70 20.65
C GLU A 658 -37.00 -27.50 19.43
N LYS A 659 -36.63 -28.55 18.69
CA LYS A 659 -35.88 -28.40 17.42
C LYS A 659 -36.60 -27.50 16.43
N ASP A 660 -37.92 -27.65 16.28
CA ASP A 660 -38.72 -26.80 15.40
C ASP A 660 -38.79 -25.35 15.92
N LYS A 661 -38.94 -25.12 17.23
CA LYS A 661 -38.86 -23.76 17.83
C LYS A 661 -37.49 -23.10 17.61
N PHE A 662 -36.40 -23.85 17.80
CA PHE A 662 -35.05 -23.35 17.52
C PHE A 662 -34.86 -23.01 16.04
N ARG A 663 -35.37 -23.86 15.14
CA ARG A 663 -35.35 -23.61 13.70
C ARG A 663 -36.17 -22.38 13.28
N THR A 664 -37.33 -22.14 13.90
CA THR A 664 -38.09 -20.90 13.65
C THR A 664 -37.28 -19.68 14.09
N ARG A 665 -36.70 -19.69 15.31
CA ARG A 665 -35.83 -18.59 15.78
C ARG A 665 -34.60 -18.36 14.91
N GLU A 666 -34.00 -19.44 14.39
CA GLU A 666 -32.89 -19.37 13.43
C GLU A 666 -33.34 -18.69 12.12
N LEU A 667 -34.51 -19.04 11.58
CA LEU A 667 -35.09 -18.39 10.40
C LEU A 667 -35.46 -16.92 10.65
N ASP A 668 -36.01 -16.58 11.82
CA ASP A 668 -36.31 -15.19 12.22
C ASP A 668 -35.03 -14.33 12.31
N LEU A 669 -33.96 -14.90 12.88
CA LEU A 669 -32.65 -14.26 12.93
C LEU A 669 -32.03 -14.10 11.54
N ILE A 670 -32.12 -15.11 10.68
CA ILE A 670 -31.67 -15.02 9.27
C ILE A 670 -32.43 -13.91 8.55
N ALA A 671 -33.75 -13.83 8.70
CA ALA A 671 -34.58 -12.79 8.08
C ALA A 671 -34.18 -11.37 8.54
N SER A 672 -33.93 -11.19 9.84
CA SER A 672 -33.47 -9.90 10.40
C SER A 672 -31.99 -9.58 10.09
N CYS A 673 -31.19 -10.57 9.69
CA CYS A 673 -29.87 -10.34 9.10
C CYS A 673 -30.01 -9.89 7.64
N THR A 674 -30.81 -10.58 6.81
CA THR A 674 -31.02 -10.19 5.41
C THR A 674 -31.63 -8.80 5.27
N GLU A 675 -32.58 -8.42 6.14
CA GLU A 675 -33.13 -7.06 6.18
C GLU A 675 -32.06 -5.98 6.44
N LYS A 676 -31.04 -6.30 7.25
CA LYS A 676 -29.92 -5.40 7.55
C LYS A 676 -28.89 -5.38 6.42
N ASP A 677 -28.64 -6.52 5.78
CA ASP A 677 -27.76 -6.62 4.62
C ASP A 677 -28.37 -5.86 3.42
N ASP A 678 -29.67 -6.01 3.15
CA ASP A 678 -30.42 -5.23 2.15
C ASP A 678 -30.28 -3.71 2.42
N ARG A 679 -30.47 -3.28 3.68
CA ARG A 679 -30.31 -1.86 4.06
C ARG A 679 -28.86 -1.37 3.98
N LEU A 680 -27.87 -2.27 4.14
CA LEU A 680 -26.46 -1.95 3.91
C LEU A 680 -26.13 -1.84 2.42
N GLU A 681 -26.75 -2.64 1.55
CA GLU A 681 -26.61 -2.48 0.09
C GLU A 681 -27.24 -1.18 -0.40
N GLU A 682 -28.40 -0.79 0.16
CA GLU A 682 -29.07 0.49 -0.12
C GLU A 682 -28.19 1.69 0.27
N LEU A 683 -27.64 1.72 1.49
CA LEU A 683 -26.70 2.75 1.95
C LEU A 683 -25.40 2.76 1.12
N GLN A 684 -24.91 1.61 0.67
CA GLN A 684 -23.79 1.53 -0.27
C GLN A 684 -24.17 2.02 -1.68
N GLY A 685 -25.44 1.93 -2.08
CA GLY A 685 -26.00 2.58 -3.26
C GLY A 685 -25.97 4.10 -3.14
N GLU A 686 -26.57 4.65 -2.07
CA GLU A 686 -26.58 6.08 -1.76
C GLU A 686 -25.17 6.68 -1.74
N LEU A 687 -24.21 6.03 -1.07
CA LEU A 687 -22.81 6.46 -1.03
C LEU A 687 -22.14 6.49 -2.41
N ARG A 688 -22.48 5.56 -3.32
CA ARG A 688 -21.96 5.57 -4.70
C ARG A 688 -22.58 6.70 -5.53
N CYS A 689 -23.87 6.99 -5.35
CA CYS A 689 -24.51 8.14 -5.99
C CYS A 689 -23.89 9.46 -5.52
N LEU A 690 -23.74 9.66 -4.20
CA LEU A 690 -23.11 10.85 -3.61
C LEU A 690 -21.64 11.02 -4.03
N GLN A 691 -20.90 9.92 -4.23
CA GLN A 691 -19.56 9.96 -4.80
C GLN A 691 -19.57 10.42 -6.26
N ALA A 692 -20.47 9.91 -7.10
CA ALA A 692 -20.61 10.32 -8.49
C ALA A 692 -21.03 11.81 -8.62
N GLU A 693 -21.99 12.26 -7.80
CA GLU A 693 -22.36 13.68 -7.72
C GLU A 693 -21.19 14.56 -7.25
N GLY A 694 -20.40 14.09 -6.27
CA GLY A 694 -19.18 14.77 -5.82
C GLY A 694 -18.09 14.87 -6.90
N GLU A 695 -17.96 13.86 -7.76
CA GLU A 695 -17.06 13.90 -8.93
C GLU A 695 -17.58 14.84 -10.02
N ASP A 696 -18.88 14.84 -10.32
CA ASP A 696 -19.47 15.73 -11.34
C ASP A 696 -19.47 17.22 -10.90
N LEU A 697 -19.74 17.49 -9.63
CA LEU A 697 -19.55 18.83 -9.03
C LEU A 697 -18.08 19.27 -9.10
N ARG A 698 -17.13 18.35 -8.89
CA ARG A 698 -15.68 18.63 -8.99
C ARG A 698 -15.24 18.87 -10.44
N LEU A 699 -15.83 18.18 -11.42
CA LEU A 699 -15.62 18.43 -12.84
C LEU A 699 -16.22 19.79 -13.26
N SER A 700 -17.45 20.07 -12.84
CA SER A 700 -18.14 21.35 -13.07
C SER A 700 -17.37 22.52 -12.47
N LEU A 701 -16.89 22.41 -11.24
CA LEU A 701 -16.03 23.42 -10.60
C LEU A 701 -14.72 23.64 -11.37
N LYS A 702 -14.12 22.57 -11.91
CA LYS A 702 -12.90 22.67 -12.74
C LYS A 702 -13.18 23.40 -14.06
N ILE A 703 -14.31 23.13 -14.70
CA ILE A 703 -14.76 23.85 -15.90
C ILE A 703 -14.96 25.34 -15.56
N GLU A 704 -15.62 25.65 -14.45
CA GLU A 704 -15.93 27.03 -14.07
C GLU A 704 -14.70 27.84 -13.61
N VAL A 705 -13.69 27.18 -13.03
CA VAL A 705 -12.36 27.79 -12.83
C VAL A 705 -11.68 28.09 -14.18
N GLN A 706 -11.83 27.22 -15.18
CA GLN A 706 -11.23 27.40 -16.51
C GLN A 706 -11.94 28.47 -17.36
N THR A 707 -13.27 28.61 -17.26
CA THR A 707 -14.04 29.72 -17.86
C THR A 707 -13.73 31.05 -17.15
N ARG A 708 -13.62 31.05 -15.82
CA ARG A 708 -13.16 32.21 -15.06
C ARG A 708 -11.74 32.64 -15.45
N GLU A 709 -10.82 31.69 -15.65
CA GLU A 709 -9.48 31.99 -16.14
C GLU A 709 -9.45 32.60 -17.54
N SER A 710 -10.28 32.11 -18.47
CA SER A 710 -10.36 32.70 -19.82
C SER A 710 -11.04 34.07 -19.80
N SER A 711 -12.06 34.27 -18.96
CA SER A 711 -12.67 35.56 -18.68
C SER A 711 -11.69 36.56 -18.05
N MET A 712 -10.87 36.13 -17.09
CA MET A 712 -9.81 36.99 -16.52
C MET A 712 -8.75 37.38 -17.58
N LYS A 713 -8.46 36.50 -18.55
CA LYS A 713 -7.56 36.80 -19.67
C LYS A 713 -8.20 37.81 -20.65
N THR A 714 -9.50 37.73 -20.94
CA THR A 714 -10.18 38.76 -21.76
C THR A 714 -10.33 40.09 -21.02
N VAL A 715 -10.60 40.09 -19.70
CA VAL A 715 -10.60 41.30 -18.88
C VAL A 715 -9.21 41.96 -18.86
N ALA A 716 -8.13 41.19 -18.76
CA ALA A 716 -6.77 41.73 -18.83
C ALA A 716 -6.43 42.34 -20.20
N LEU A 717 -6.89 41.74 -21.31
CA LEU A 717 -6.76 42.32 -22.66
C LEU A 717 -7.55 43.63 -22.78
N LEU A 718 -8.82 43.64 -22.36
CA LEU A 718 -9.67 44.84 -22.36
C LEU A 718 -9.14 45.96 -21.45
N GLN A 719 -8.45 45.62 -20.36
CA GLN A 719 -7.73 46.59 -19.52
C GLN A 719 -6.50 47.17 -20.23
N GLY A 720 -5.80 46.37 -21.04
CA GLY A 720 -4.74 46.84 -21.94
C GLY A 720 -5.28 47.83 -22.97
N GLU A 721 -6.33 47.44 -23.70
CA GLU A 721 -7.01 48.30 -24.69
C GLU A 721 -7.55 49.60 -24.06
N LEU A 722 -8.14 49.53 -22.86
CA LEU A 722 -8.55 50.72 -22.10
C LEU A 722 -7.38 51.63 -21.74
N GLN A 723 -6.22 51.08 -21.38
CA GLN A 723 -5.04 51.88 -21.08
C GLN A 723 -4.40 52.47 -22.34
N GLU A 724 -4.42 51.77 -23.47
CA GLU A 724 -4.01 52.32 -24.77
C GLU A 724 -4.95 53.46 -25.23
N HIS A 725 -6.27 53.26 -25.15
CA HIS A 725 -7.24 54.32 -25.43
C HIS A 725 -7.12 55.50 -24.47
N LYS A 726 -6.83 55.26 -23.19
CA LYS A 726 -6.54 56.32 -22.22
C LYS A 726 -5.28 57.10 -22.58
N ASN A 727 -4.19 56.41 -22.93
CA ASN A 727 -2.95 57.06 -23.39
C ASN A 727 -3.19 57.89 -24.66
N LEU A 728 -3.98 57.37 -25.61
CA LEU A 728 -4.34 58.08 -26.85
C LEU A 728 -5.21 59.32 -26.58
N LEU A 729 -6.16 59.23 -25.64
CA LEU A 729 -6.97 60.37 -25.19
C LEU A 729 -6.12 61.43 -24.46
N GLU A 730 -5.16 61.00 -23.65
CA GLU A 730 -4.23 61.88 -22.93
C GLU A 730 -3.26 62.58 -23.91
N GLN A 731 -2.80 61.86 -24.94
CA GLN A 731 -2.06 62.43 -26.07
C GLN A 731 -2.92 63.42 -26.87
N GLN A 732 -4.18 63.09 -27.20
CA GLN A 732 -5.10 64.03 -27.85
C GLN A 732 -5.38 65.27 -26.99
N LYS A 733 -5.50 65.14 -25.66
CA LYS A 733 -5.62 66.28 -24.74
C LYS A 733 -4.38 67.17 -24.79
N SER A 734 -3.17 66.60 -24.77
CA SER A 734 -1.93 67.39 -24.89
C SER A 734 -1.82 68.15 -26.23
N LEU A 735 -2.37 67.58 -27.30
CA LEU A 735 -2.42 68.20 -28.62
C LEU A 735 -3.55 69.24 -28.72
N PHE A 736 -4.68 69.04 -28.02
CA PHE A 736 -5.73 70.04 -27.86
C PHE A 736 -5.24 71.25 -27.08
N THR A 737 -4.59 71.07 -25.92
CA THR A 737 -4.03 72.19 -25.15
C THR A 737 -2.98 72.93 -25.95
N GLN A 738 -2.09 72.23 -26.68
CA GLN A 738 -1.14 72.87 -27.60
C GLN A 738 -1.83 73.70 -28.69
N LYS A 739 -3.04 73.31 -29.14
CA LYS A 739 -3.83 74.06 -30.11
C LYS A 739 -4.67 75.18 -29.47
N GLU A 740 -5.04 75.07 -28.21
CA GLU A 740 -5.64 76.15 -27.43
C GLU A 740 -4.59 77.24 -27.15
N ASP A 741 -3.35 76.87 -26.77
CA ASP A 741 -2.21 77.79 -26.63
C ASP A 741 -1.92 78.55 -27.95
N GLU A 742 -1.97 77.85 -29.10
CA GLU A 742 -1.78 78.43 -30.43
C GLU A 742 -2.92 79.37 -30.82
N VAL A 743 -4.16 79.08 -30.41
CA VAL A 743 -5.32 79.96 -30.59
C VAL A 743 -5.26 81.17 -29.66
N GLU A 744 -4.84 81.03 -28.40
CA GLU A 744 -4.66 82.16 -27.47
C GLU A 744 -3.55 83.10 -27.97
N HIS A 745 -2.44 82.56 -28.48
CA HIS A 745 -1.39 83.34 -29.14
C HIS A 745 -1.92 84.10 -30.37
N LEU A 746 -2.73 83.45 -31.23
CA LEU A 746 -3.34 84.09 -32.40
C LEU A 746 -4.38 85.16 -32.01
N LEU A 747 -5.16 84.93 -30.94
CA LEU A 747 -6.10 85.91 -30.39
C LEU A 747 -5.38 87.12 -29.78
N GLY A 748 -4.28 86.90 -29.07
CA GLY A 748 -3.41 87.96 -28.55
C GLY A 748 -2.85 88.84 -29.68
N SER A 749 -2.24 88.23 -30.70
CA SER A 749 -1.73 88.96 -31.87
C SER A 749 -2.85 89.68 -32.65
N ASN A 750 -4.04 89.09 -32.77
CA ASN A 750 -5.20 89.75 -33.36
C ASN A 750 -5.72 90.93 -32.52
N ALA A 751 -5.62 90.87 -31.19
CA ALA A 751 -5.93 91.99 -30.30
C ALA A 751 -4.89 93.12 -30.43
N GLU A 752 -3.60 92.80 -30.61
CA GLU A 752 -2.55 93.77 -30.93
C GLU A 752 -2.82 94.48 -32.25
N PHE A 753 -3.17 93.74 -33.33
CA PHE A 753 -3.58 94.34 -34.61
C PHE A 753 -4.86 95.17 -34.51
N GLN A 754 -5.81 94.80 -33.65
CA GLN A 754 -7.00 95.64 -33.37
C GLN A 754 -6.61 96.95 -32.66
N MET A 755 -5.73 96.90 -31.64
CA MET A 755 -5.22 98.10 -30.99
C MET A 755 -4.42 98.99 -31.94
N GLU A 756 -3.61 98.42 -32.84
CA GLU A 756 -2.90 99.19 -33.87
C GLU A 756 -3.88 99.83 -34.88
N THR A 757 -4.95 99.12 -35.24
CA THR A 757 -6.02 99.65 -36.10
C THR A 757 -6.79 100.79 -35.42
N GLU A 758 -7.13 100.67 -34.14
CA GLU A 758 -7.77 101.75 -33.37
C GLU A 758 -6.82 102.94 -33.12
N HIS A 759 -5.52 102.68 -32.92
CA HIS A 759 -4.50 103.73 -32.86
C HIS A 759 -4.40 104.49 -34.19
N MET A 760 -4.39 103.78 -35.33
CA MET A 760 -4.39 104.42 -36.65
C MET A 760 -5.70 105.17 -36.95
N LYS A 761 -6.85 104.66 -36.48
CA LYS A 761 -8.15 105.34 -36.59
C LYS A 761 -8.20 106.63 -35.77
N THR A 762 -7.85 106.58 -34.48
CA THR A 762 -7.82 107.78 -33.62
C THR A 762 -6.80 108.82 -34.10
N LYS A 763 -5.70 108.38 -34.72
CA LYS A 763 -4.71 109.23 -35.40
C LYS A 763 -5.23 109.84 -36.70
N MET A 764 -6.15 109.19 -37.42
CA MET A 764 -6.90 109.80 -38.52
C MET A 764 -7.90 110.84 -38.01
N ASP A 765 -8.65 110.53 -36.95
CA ASP A 765 -9.65 111.43 -36.38
C ASP A 765 -9.03 112.76 -35.88
N GLU A 766 -7.83 112.72 -35.29
CA GLU A 766 -7.12 113.96 -34.90
C GLU A 766 -6.55 114.74 -36.09
N GLN A 767 -6.26 114.09 -37.23
CA GLN A 767 -5.95 114.80 -38.49
C GLN A 767 -7.21 115.44 -39.08
N ASN A 768 -8.36 114.76 -39.05
CA ASN A 768 -9.65 115.33 -39.48
C ASN A 768 -10.01 116.56 -38.65
N ARG A 769 -9.86 116.51 -37.31
CA ARG A 769 -10.02 117.70 -36.45
C ARG A 769 -9.05 118.83 -36.76
N ARG A 770 -7.88 118.56 -37.34
CA ARG A 770 -6.95 119.62 -37.81
C ARG A 770 -7.43 120.21 -39.14
N ILE A 771 -7.97 119.40 -40.04
CA ILE A 771 -8.56 119.84 -41.30
C ILE A 771 -9.80 120.72 -41.03
N GLU A 772 -10.68 120.33 -40.11
CA GLU A 772 -11.84 121.13 -39.69
C GLU A 772 -11.40 122.51 -39.15
N ARG A 773 -10.45 122.55 -38.20
CA ARG A 773 -9.88 123.80 -37.66
C ARG A 773 -9.24 124.69 -38.73
N LEU A 774 -8.63 124.10 -39.77
CA LEU A 774 -8.11 124.86 -40.92
C LEU A 774 -9.24 125.37 -41.83
N HIS A 775 -10.31 124.60 -42.02
CA HIS A 775 -11.45 124.96 -42.85
C HIS A 775 -12.26 126.12 -42.24
N ASP A 776 -12.46 126.13 -40.92
CA ASP A 776 -13.07 127.25 -40.19
C ASP A 776 -12.21 128.52 -40.34
N SER A 777 -10.89 128.40 -40.15
CA SER A 777 -9.96 129.52 -40.30
C SER A 777 -9.95 130.09 -41.72
N LEU A 778 -10.16 129.25 -42.75
CA LEU A 778 -10.20 129.67 -44.15
C LEU A 778 -11.52 130.36 -44.49
N GLN A 779 -12.65 129.87 -43.96
CA GLN A 779 -13.96 130.53 -44.12
C GLN A 779 -14.04 131.88 -43.38
N GLN A 780 -13.34 132.01 -42.25
CA GLN A 780 -13.17 133.28 -41.53
C GLN A 780 -12.41 134.31 -42.40
N ALA A 781 -11.32 133.88 -43.06
CA ALA A 781 -10.49 134.73 -43.93
C ALA A 781 -11.18 135.12 -45.25
N GLU A 782 -11.99 134.25 -45.84
CA GLU A 782 -12.77 134.55 -47.05
C GLU A 782 -13.77 135.70 -46.81
N LYS A 783 -14.37 135.76 -45.62
CA LYS A 783 -15.31 136.84 -45.24
C LYS A 783 -14.62 138.21 -45.13
N THR A 784 -13.44 138.28 -44.53
CA THR A 784 -12.66 139.53 -44.46
C THR A 784 -12.12 139.94 -45.83
N SER A 785 -11.68 138.99 -46.66
CA SER A 785 -11.23 139.30 -48.03
C SER A 785 -12.36 139.87 -48.92
N ARG A 786 -13.64 139.55 -48.64
CA ARG A 786 -14.79 140.12 -49.36
C ARG A 786 -15.03 141.59 -49.02
N SER A 787 -15.05 141.97 -47.74
CA SER A 787 -15.30 143.36 -47.34
C SER A 787 -14.29 144.32 -47.93
N ASP A 788 -13.02 143.92 -47.92
CA ASP A 788 -11.91 144.78 -48.30
C ASP A 788 -11.86 144.95 -49.83
N SER A 789 -12.32 143.94 -50.58
CA SER A 789 -12.50 143.99 -52.04
C SER A 789 -13.63 144.93 -52.48
N GLU A 790 -14.66 145.14 -51.66
CA GLU A 790 -15.77 146.04 -51.97
C GLU A 790 -15.45 147.50 -51.59
N ALA A 791 -14.67 147.73 -50.53
CA ALA A 791 -14.12 149.05 -50.20
C ALA A 791 -13.20 149.58 -51.33
N MET A 792 -12.25 148.77 -51.80
CA MET A 792 -11.31 149.14 -52.86
C MET A 792 -11.98 149.56 -54.19
N ARG A 793 -13.20 149.07 -54.48
CA ARG A 793 -13.97 149.51 -55.66
C ARG A 793 -14.46 150.95 -55.55
N GLN A 794 -14.95 151.36 -54.38
CA GLN A 794 -15.50 152.71 -54.18
C GLN A 794 -14.42 153.80 -54.27
N GLU A 795 -13.19 153.49 -53.85
CA GLU A 795 -12.04 154.37 -54.06
C GLU A 795 -11.62 154.44 -55.54
N TYR A 796 -11.68 153.31 -56.28
CA TYR A 796 -11.35 153.27 -57.71
C TYR A 796 -12.30 154.12 -58.58
N ASP A 797 -13.61 153.99 -58.35
CA ASP A 797 -14.61 154.80 -59.08
C ASP A 797 -14.48 156.30 -58.76
N SER A 798 -14.13 156.63 -57.51
CA SER A 798 -13.84 158.01 -57.09
C SER A 798 -12.60 158.58 -57.80
N HIS A 799 -11.55 157.77 -57.98
CA HIS A 799 -10.33 158.17 -58.66
C HIS A 799 -10.56 158.46 -60.15
N LEU A 800 -11.37 157.65 -60.83
CA LEU A 800 -11.74 157.85 -62.25
C LEU A 800 -12.46 159.19 -62.49
N PHE A 801 -13.33 159.62 -61.57
CA PHE A 801 -14.04 160.89 -61.69
C PHE A 801 -13.10 162.11 -61.62
N SER A 802 -12.03 162.03 -60.81
CA SER A 802 -11.06 163.11 -60.67
C SER A 802 -10.27 163.37 -61.97
N GLN A 803 -9.68 162.30 -62.55
CA GLN A 803 -8.86 162.39 -63.77
C GLN A 803 -9.64 162.91 -64.98
N ALA A 804 -10.94 162.60 -65.07
CA ALA A 804 -11.81 163.11 -66.12
C ALA A 804 -11.94 164.66 -66.11
N THR A 805 -11.83 165.30 -64.94
CA THR A 805 -11.88 166.76 -64.84
C THR A 805 -10.55 167.43 -65.20
N GLU A 806 -9.42 166.78 -64.91
CA GLU A 806 -8.08 167.32 -65.21
C GLU A 806 -7.77 167.28 -66.71
N ILE A 807 -8.21 166.23 -67.41
CA ILE A 807 -8.16 166.14 -68.89
C ILE A 807 -8.94 167.30 -69.54
N LYS A 808 -10.02 167.78 -68.93
CA LYS A 808 -10.80 168.91 -69.47
C LYS A 808 -10.01 170.22 -69.46
N ASN A 809 -9.15 170.45 -68.46
CA ASN A 809 -8.30 171.65 -68.44
C ASN A 809 -7.23 171.59 -69.55
N LEU A 810 -6.71 170.40 -69.86
CA LEU A 810 -5.79 170.18 -71.00
C LEU A 810 -6.47 170.35 -72.37
N GLN A 811 -7.81 170.26 -72.47
CA GLN A 811 -8.53 170.61 -73.71
C GLN A 811 -8.45 172.12 -74.02
N GLU A 812 -8.32 172.98 -73.01
CA GLU A 812 -8.20 174.44 -73.20
C GLU A 812 -6.78 174.85 -73.63
N GLU A 813 -5.75 174.14 -73.15
CA GLU A 813 -4.36 174.41 -73.54
C GLU A 813 -4.06 174.01 -74.99
N ILE A 814 -4.63 172.91 -75.48
CA ILE A 814 -4.49 172.49 -76.90
C ILE A 814 -5.23 173.45 -77.85
N ALA A 815 -6.21 174.24 -77.38
CA ALA A 815 -6.80 175.35 -78.14
C ALA A 815 -5.83 176.53 -78.37
N HIS A 816 -4.65 176.53 -77.74
CA HIS A 816 -3.54 177.41 -78.07
C HIS A 816 -2.79 176.93 -79.33
N LEU A 817 -2.27 175.70 -79.31
CA LEU A 817 -1.51 175.10 -80.42
C LEU A 817 -2.31 174.93 -81.72
N ASN A 818 -3.64 174.86 -81.62
CA ASN A 818 -4.55 174.83 -82.77
C ASN A 818 -4.46 176.06 -83.71
N ARG A 819 -3.78 177.15 -83.32
CA ARG A 819 -3.55 178.34 -84.17
C ARG A 819 -2.19 178.32 -84.90
N GLU A 820 -1.08 178.12 -84.20
CA GLU A 820 0.25 178.17 -84.82
C GLU A 820 0.48 177.05 -85.84
N LEU A 821 -0.03 175.84 -85.56
CA LEU A 821 0.02 174.75 -86.53
C LEU A 821 -0.80 175.09 -87.79
N GLN A 822 -1.82 175.93 -87.69
CA GLN A 822 -2.64 176.33 -88.82
C GLN A 822 -1.89 177.31 -89.75
N GLU A 823 -1.07 178.22 -89.21
CA GLU A 823 -0.18 179.06 -90.02
C GLU A 823 0.86 178.23 -90.77
N ALA A 824 1.55 177.31 -90.08
CA ALA A 824 2.47 176.35 -90.71
C ALA A 824 1.75 175.41 -91.71
N ALA A 825 0.47 175.08 -91.48
CA ALA A 825 -0.31 174.30 -92.43
C ALA A 825 -0.62 175.08 -93.73
N THR A 826 -0.74 176.42 -93.70
CA THR A 826 -0.90 177.21 -94.95
C THR A 826 0.35 177.17 -95.84
N GLU A 827 1.53 176.96 -95.26
CA GLU A 827 2.80 176.74 -95.98
C GLU A 827 2.82 175.33 -96.64
N THR A 828 2.37 174.30 -95.92
CA THR A 828 2.35 172.92 -96.47
C THR A 828 1.17 172.61 -97.40
N THR A 829 0.01 173.23 -97.22
CA THR A 829 -1.15 173.03 -98.12
C THR A 829 -0.94 173.65 -99.49
N LYS A 830 -0.13 174.71 -99.62
CA LYS A 830 0.36 175.20 -100.92
C LYS A 830 1.33 174.21 -101.59
N LYS A 831 2.18 173.52 -100.81
CA LYS A 831 2.98 172.37 -101.29
C LYS A 831 2.10 171.15 -101.61
N LEU A 832 0.93 171.02 -100.99
CA LEU A 832 -0.06 170.00 -101.33
C LEU A 832 -0.82 170.35 -102.63
N GLN A 833 -1.16 171.60 -102.92
CA GLN A 833 -1.67 172.00 -104.26
C GLN A 833 -0.68 171.65 -105.40
N ALA A 834 0.63 171.56 -105.11
CA ALA A 834 1.63 171.06 -106.05
C ALA A 834 1.71 169.52 -106.08
N LYS A 835 1.43 168.82 -104.97
CA LYS A 835 1.40 167.35 -104.92
C LYS A 835 0.06 166.72 -105.32
N ASP A 836 -1.08 167.39 -105.21
CA ASP A 836 -2.37 166.93 -105.73
C ASP A 836 -2.38 166.89 -107.26
N LYS A 837 -1.77 167.88 -107.93
CA LYS A 837 -1.57 167.82 -109.39
C LYS A 837 -0.59 166.73 -109.83
N ARG A 838 0.29 166.28 -108.92
CA ARG A 838 1.11 165.07 -109.10
C ARG A 838 0.37 163.80 -108.66
N MET A 839 -0.63 163.92 -107.78
CA MET A 839 -1.56 162.86 -107.44
C MET A 839 -2.48 162.57 -108.62
N GLN A 840 -2.98 163.57 -109.36
CA GLN A 840 -3.69 163.37 -110.64
C GLN A 840 -2.86 162.65 -111.74
N GLN A 841 -1.54 162.52 -111.55
CA GLN A 841 -0.67 161.67 -112.37
C GLN A 841 -0.38 160.30 -111.73
N LEU A 842 -0.31 160.23 -110.40
CA LEU A 842 -0.17 158.98 -109.66
C LEU A 842 -1.50 158.23 -109.43
N GLU A 843 -2.67 158.86 -109.56
CA GLU A 843 -3.99 158.24 -109.56
C GLU A 843 -4.17 157.43 -110.84
N ARG A 844 -3.61 157.89 -111.97
CA ARG A 844 -3.48 157.09 -113.20
C ARG A 844 -2.46 155.96 -113.08
N LYS A 845 -1.68 155.91 -111.99
CA LYS A 845 -0.79 154.80 -111.62
C LYS A 845 -1.32 153.97 -110.44
N VAL A 846 -2.22 154.51 -109.63
CA VAL A 846 -3.04 153.76 -108.67
C VAL A 846 -4.16 153.03 -109.41
N GLN A 847 -4.64 153.55 -110.53
CA GLN A 847 -5.36 152.80 -111.57
C GLN A 847 -4.49 151.74 -112.28
N SER A 848 -3.20 151.61 -111.94
CA SER A 848 -2.34 150.48 -112.35
C SER A 848 -1.70 149.76 -111.16
N MET A 849 -2.25 149.94 -109.94
CA MET A 849 -1.83 149.28 -108.68
C MET A 849 -3.04 148.84 -107.82
N ARG A 850 -4.24 149.39 -108.06
CA ARG A 850 -5.52 148.83 -107.59
C ARG A 850 -6.00 147.72 -108.52
N ASP A 851 -5.72 147.81 -109.83
CA ASP A 851 -5.77 146.65 -110.72
C ASP A 851 -4.88 145.48 -110.22
N GLU A 852 -3.82 145.79 -109.45
CA GLU A 852 -2.94 144.80 -108.78
C GLU A 852 -3.43 144.41 -107.36
N ARG A 853 -4.37 145.14 -106.73
CA ARG A 853 -4.81 144.92 -105.33
C ARG A 853 -6.31 144.90 -105.08
N GLU A 854 -7.13 144.94 -106.11
CA GLU A 854 -8.40 144.22 -106.18
C GLU A 854 -8.14 142.70 -106.40
N ALA A 855 -6.86 142.31 -106.46
CA ALA A 855 -6.37 140.97 -106.11
C ALA A 855 -6.13 140.74 -104.59
N LYS A 856 -6.15 141.78 -103.75
CA LYS A 856 -6.04 141.66 -102.27
C LYS A 856 -7.21 142.24 -101.46
N ALA A 857 -8.04 143.11 -102.03
CA ALA A 857 -9.36 143.44 -101.46
C ALA A 857 -10.31 142.22 -101.42
N ARG A 858 -10.00 141.19 -102.22
CA ARG A 858 -10.57 139.83 -102.14
C ARG A 858 -10.17 139.06 -100.86
N GLU A 859 -9.07 139.39 -100.18
CA GLU A 859 -8.52 138.59 -99.07
C GLU A 859 -8.94 139.05 -97.67
N PHE A 860 -9.51 140.25 -97.50
CA PHE A 860 -9.90 140.76 -96.17
C PHE A 860 -11.37 141.17 -96.03
N SER A 861 -12.13 141.11 -97.12
CA SER A 861 -13.60 141.12 -97.04
C SER A 861 -14.15 139.83 -96.39
N GLU A 862 -13.36 138.74 -96.37
CA GLU A 862 -13.68 137.50 -95.65
C GLU A 862 -13.57 137.64 -94.12
N ALA A 863 -12.69 138.51 -93.61
CA ALA A 863 -12.55 138.77 -92.18
C ALA A 863 -13.75 139.57 -91.58
N GLN A 864 -14.69 140.01 -92.41
CA GLN A 864 -15.77 140.93 -92.04
C GLN A 864 -16.98 140.25 -91.35
N GLN A 865 -16.83 138.99 -90.95
CA GLN A 865 -17.90 138.14 -90.40
C GLN A 865 -18.26 138.44 -88.92
N HIS A 866 -17.36 139.09 -88.16
CA HIS A 866 -17.39 139.11 -86.69
C HIS A 866 -18.27 140.18 -86.00
N ILE A 867 -18.96 141.05 -86.73
CA ILE A 867 -19.82 142.14 -86.17
C ILE A 867 -21.33 141.82 -86.25
N GLY A 868 -21.68 140.60 -86.66
CA GLY A 868 -23.05 140.18 -86.97
C GLY A 868 -23.96 139.79 -85.80
N ARG A 869 -24.53 140.78 -85.10
CA ARG A 869 -25.92 140.78 -84.57
C ARG A 869 -26.31 139.58 -83.66
N LEU A 870 -26.23 139.64 -82.33
CA LEU A 870 -26.87 140.62 -81.42
C LEU A 870 -28.42 140.74 -81.56
N MET A 871 -29.11 139.78 -82.20
CA MET A 871 -30.51 139.96 -82.65
C MET A 871 -31.50 138.82 -82.30
N GLY A 872 -31.30 138.09 -81.20
CA GLY A 872 -32.32 137.15 -80.71
C GLY A 872 -31.84 136.17 -79.63
N VAL A 873 -31.94 136.40 -78.32
CA VAL A 873 -32.64 137.47 -77.55
C VAL A 873 -34.17 137.47 -77.79
N MET A 874 -34.89 136.76 -76.91
CA MET A 874 -36.32 136.39 -77.00
C MET A 874 -36.61 135.25 -77.98
N GLY A 875 -36.76 134.04 -77.43
CA GLY A 875 -37.28 132.90 -78.19
C GLY A 875 -38.80 132.99 -78.33
N PHE A 876 -39.27 133.16 -79.57
CA PHE A 876 -40.61 132.77 -80.00
C PHE A 876 -40.57 132.21 -81.43
N SER A 877 -41.66 131.56 -81.82
CA SER A 877 -41.70 130.59 -82.91
C SER A 877 -41.92 131.18 -84.32
N ALA A 878 -41.65 130.30 -85.29
CA ALA A 878 -42.33 130.15 -86.57
C ALA A 878 -41.64 130.69 -87.84
N GLN A 879 -41.49 129.74 -88.77
CA GLN A 879 -41.57 129.86 -90.23
C GLN A 879 -42.72 130.81 -90.70
N PRO A 880 -42.71 131.32 -91.96
CA PRO A 880 -42.18 130.62 -93.14
C PRO A 880 -41.50 131.48 -94.23
N ALA A 881 -41.18 130.77 -95.31
CA ALA A 881 -41.12 131.24 -96.70
C ALA A 881 -39.92 132.12 -97.13
N GLU A 882 -39.03 131.49 -97.90
CA GLU A 882 -38.96 131.68 -99.37
C GLU A 882 -39.67 132.93 -99.96
N PRO A 883 -39.10 133.60 -100.99
CA PRO A 883 -38.58 132.86 -102.16
C PRO A 883 -37.45 133.50 -103.01
N LYS A 884 -36.93 132.70 -103.95
CA LYS A 884 -36.32 133.10 -105.24
C LYS A 884 -34.97 133.87 -105.17
N SER A 885 -34.03 133.68 -106.09
CA SER A 885 -33.98 132.78 -107.25
C SER A 885 -32.57 132.72 -107.87
N GLN A 886 -32.25 131.59 -108.52
CA GLN A 886 -31.34 131.50 -109.68
C GLN A 886 -29.83 131.78 -109.42
N GLN A 887 -28.85 131.11 -110.06
CA GLN A 887 -28.93 130.03 -111.05
C GLN A 887 -27.64 129.18 -111.15
N THR A 888 -27.80 127.93 -111.63
CA THR A 888 -26.79 127.12 -112.37
C THR A 888 -25.43 126.74 -111.77
N ARG A 889 -25.36 125.44 -111.41
CA ARG A 889 -24.49 124.39 -112.02
C ARG A 889 -22.99 124.24 -111.67
N SER A 890 -22.66 122.94 -111.50
CA SER A 890 -21.47 122.23 -112.01
C SER A 890 -20.13 122.30 -111.27
N ALA A 891 -20.00 121.41 -110.28
CA ALA A 891 -19.26 120.15 -110.39
C ALA A 891 -17.71 120.10 -110.58
N LYS A 892 -17.15 119.11 -109.84
CA LYS A 892 -15.95 118.29 -110.12
C LYS A 892 -14.54 118.89 -109.96
N ASN A 893 -13.75 118.13 -109.18
CA ASN A 893 -12.32 117.81 -109.35
C ASN A 893 -11.27 118.92 -109.07
N SER A 894 -10.39 118.63 -108.09
CA SER A 894 -8.94 118.35 -108.23
C SER A 894 -8.04 119.17 -109.20
N PRO A 895 -6.71 119.28 -108.97
CA PRO A 895 -5.92 119.12 -107.72
C PRO A 895 -4.69 120.08 -107.57
N GLU A 896 -3.85 119.82 -106.54
CA GLU A 896 -2.36 119.76 -106.58
C GLU A 896 -1.39 120.98 -106.44
N THR A 897 -0.21 120.60 -105.91
CA THR A 897 1.19 121.09 -106.08
C THR A 897 1.81 122.32 -105.35
N THR A 898 2.60 121.98 -104.31
CA THR A 898 4.04 122.31 -104.03
C THR A 898 4.56 123.51 -103.20
N HIS A 899 5.55 123.15 -102.35
CA HIS A 899 6.72 123.87 -101.78
C HIS A 899 6.57 125.01 -100.73
N GLN A 900 7.04 124.72 -99.49
CA GLN A 900 8.31 125.16 -98.85
C GLN A 900 8.94 126.52 -99.23
N PRO A 901 9.75 127.17 -98.35
CA PRO A 901 10.50 126.63 -97.18
C PRO A 901 10.29 127.43 -95.85
N ASP A 902 10.97 127.22 -94.70
CA ASP A 902 11.49 126.07 -93.89
C ASP A 902 12.06 126.69 -92.56
N VAL A 903 12.62 125.90 -91.61
CA VAL A 903 13.62 126.29 -90.54
C VAL A 903 13.11 127.21 -89.39
N TYR A 904 13.28 126.96 -88.08
CA TYR A 904 13.97 126.01 -87.16
C TYR A 904 13.15 126.02 -85.84
N ASP A 905 13.19 125.13 -84.82
CA ASP A 905 13.70 123.78 -84.48
C ASP A 905 12.78 123.28 -83.30
N ASP A 906 12.89 122.15 -82.57
CA ASP A 906 13.92 121.12 -82.29
C ASP A 906 13.19 119.79 -81.87
N ASP A 907 13.89 118.65 -81.73
CA ASP A 907 13.29 117.31 -81.40
C ASP A 907 13.34 116.96 -79.87
N ASP A 908 13.63 115.79 -79.26
CA ASP A 908 14.27 114.46 -79.53
C ASP A 908 13.70 113.46 -78.48
N ASP A 909 13.42 112.15 -78.70
CA ASP A 909 13.35 111.29 -79.90
C ASP A 909 12.02 110.47 -79.88
N LEU A 910 11.99 109.23 -80.36
CA LEU A 910 10.82 108.53 -80.91
C LEU A 910 10.80 107.01 -80.58
N GLN A 911 9.83 106.34 -81.22
CA GLN A 911 9.85 104.99 -81.85
C GLN A 911 8.84 103.99 -81.25
N LEU A 912 7.85 103.40 -81.96
CA LEU A 912 7.63 102.90 -83.36
C LEU A 912 8.09 101.47 -83.67
N VAL A 913 7.44 100.92 -84.72
CA VAL A 913 7.82 99.78 -85.59
C VAL A 913 7.15 98.41 -85.30
N GLU A 914 6.19 98.07 -86.18
CA GLU A 914 5.86 96.73 -86.72
C GLU A 914 5.44 95.61 -85.72
N SER A 915 5.10 94.37 -86.10
CA SER A 915 4.43 93.68 -87.24
C SER A 915 4.70 92.16 -86.99
N PHE A 916 4.28 91.29 -87.91
CA PHE A 916 4.55 89.84 -87.91
C PHE A 916 3.92 88.96 -86.80
N GLU A 917 2.93 88.19 -87.25
CA GLU A 917 2.95 86.71 -87.23
C GLU A 917 3.27 85.91 -85.94
N SER A 918 2.22 85.21 -85.49
CA SER A 918 2.14 83.73 -85.48
C SER A 918 2.93 82.88 -84.46
N MET A 919 2.18 81.92 -83.90
CA MET A 919 2.64 80.74 -83.12
C MET A 919 3.22 81.05 -81.73
N SER A 920 2.94 80.28 -80.67
CA SER A 920 2.16 79.03 -80.52
C SER A 920 1.83 78.79 -79.03
N SER A 921 0.90 77.91 -78.62
CA SER A 921 -0.31 77.40 -79.29
C SER A 921 -1.12 76.49 -78.34
N ASN A 922 -2.45 76.51 -78.48
CA ASN A 922 -3.30 75.32 -78.65
C ASN A 922 -3.61 74.30 -77.53
N LEU A 923 -4.87 73.85 -77.64
CA LEU A 923 -5.47 72.54 -77.30
C LEU A 923 -5.63 72.23 -75.80
N ASP A 924 -6.85 72.08 -75.28
CA ASP A 924 -7.94 71.13 -75.61
C ASP A 924 -7.77 69.73 -75.03
N GLY A 925 -8.89 69.18 -74.62
CA GLY A 925 -9.14 67.76 -74.83
C GLY A 925 -8.87 66.83 -73.65
N PRO A 926 -9.14 65.52 -73.85
CA PRO A 926 -9.65 64.69 -72.77
C PRO A 926 -8.73 63.53 -72.38
N THR A 927 -9.18 62.78 -71.36
CA THR A 927 -8.81 61.37 -71.13
C THR A 927 -8.75 60.55 -72.44
N PRO A 928 -7.91 59.48 -72.58
CA PRO A 928 -7.52 58.57 -71.49
C PRO A 928 -6.11 57.86 -71.59
N LYS A 929 -5.84 56.93 -70.65
CA LYS A 929 -4.96 55.72 -70.74
C LYS A 929 -3.40 55.83 -70.82
N ARG A 930 -2.78 55.01 -69.95
CA ARG A 930 -1.43 54.36 -69.91
C ARG A 930 -0.79 53.95 -71.27
N PRO A 931 0.53 53.53 -71.37
CA PRO A 931 1.70 53.63 -70.45
C PRO A 931 3.13 53.86 -71.10
N ARG A 932 4.21 53.86 -70.27
CA ARG A 932 5.63 53.45 -70.52
C ARG A 932 6.54 54.21 -71.54
N GLY A 933 7.68 54.75 -71.05
CA GLY A 933 9.03 54.25 -71.45
C GLY A 933 10.13 55.20 -72.02
N ASN A 934 11.28 55.27 -71.31
CA ASN A 934 12.69 55.32 -71.81
C ASN A 934 13.35 56.54 -72.55
N ARG A 935 14.32 57.18 -71.85
CA ARG A 935 15.80 57.20 -72.13
C ARG A 935 16.50 58.40 -72.87
N THR A 936 17.68 58.81 -72.33
CA THR A 936 18.88 59.51 -72.96
C THR A 936 18.76 61.00 -73.39
N SER A 937 19.82 61.87 -73.48
CA SER A 937 21.29 61.80 -73.16
C SER A 937 22.07 63.15 -73.22
N GLN A 938 23.14 63.30 -72.40
CA GLN A 938 24.43 64.06 -72.59
C GLN A 938 24.45 65.60 -72.78
N PRO A 939 25.63 66.33 -72.78
CA PRO A 939 27.09 65.95 -72.65
C PRO A 939 27.75 66.35 -71.28
N GLU A 940 28.89 65.83 -70.76
CA GLU A 940 30.32 65.69 -71.18
C GLU A 940 31.14 67.02 -71.21
N LEU A 941 32.30 67.23 -70.55
CA LEU A 941 33.69 66.65 -70.63
C LEU A 941 34.42 66.72 -69.22
N VAL A 942 35.47 65.98 -68.78
CA VAL A 942 36.89 65.63 -69.20
C VAL A 942 37.92 66.73 -68.84
N PRO A 943 39.11 66.47 -68.17
CA PRO A 943 40.02 65.30 -68.26
C PRO A 943 40.47 64.61 -66.93
N SER A 944 41.48 63.72 -66.99
CA SER A 944 41.86 62.73 -65.92
C SER A 944 43.39 62.47 -65.80
N ARG A 945 43.91 61.95 -64.64
CA ARG A 945 44.77 60.73 -64.50
C ARG A 945 45.62 60.55 -63.19
N THR A 946 45.39 59.43 -62.50
CA THR A 946 46.33 58.47 -61.83
C THR A 946 47.48 58.84 -60.83
N ARG A 947 47.31 58.38 -59.56
CA ARG A 947 48.12 57.35 -58.82
C ARG A 947 49.50 57.70 -58.17
N GLY A 948 49.64 57.59 -56.82
CA GLY A 948 50.96 57.33 -56.17
C GLY A 948 51.22 57.55 -54.63
N VAL A 949 50.81 56.61 -53.75
CA VAL A 949 51.49 56.09 -52.50
C VAL A 949 52.06 57.02 -51.36
N SER A 950 52.00 56.57 -50.08
CA SER A 950 52.93 56.81 -48.91
C SER A 950 52.48 57.60 -47.64
N THR A 951 52.01 56.87 -46.61
CA THR A 951 52.45 56.88 -45.16
C THR A 951 52.64 58.15 -44.26
N SER A 952 51.82 58.22 -43.17
CA SER A 952 52.20 58.12 -41.72
C SER A 952 52.29 59.32 -40.71
N LYS A 953 51.55 59.12 -39.58
CA LYS A 953 51.90 59.28 -38.12
C LYS A 953 51.83 60.61 -37.29
N SER A 954 51.30 60.41 -36.06
CA SER A 954 51.62 60.96 -34.70
C SER A 954 51.07 62.30 -34.12
N SER A 955 50.31 62.11 -33.02
CA SER A 955 50.11 62.84 -31.73
C SER A 955 51.37 63.53 -31.09
N PRO A 956 51.32 64.32 -29.96
CA PRO A 956 50.43 64.15 -28.75
C PRO A 956 49.98 65.38 -27.86
N GLN A 957 48.87 65.24 -27.09
CA GLN A 957 48.55 65.60 -25.65
C GLN A 957 49.01 66.93 -24.91
N PRO A 958 48.60 67.25 -23.63
CA PRO A 958 47.39 66.95 -22.80
C PRO A 958 46.86 68.05 -21.76
N LEU A 959 45.71 67.76 -21.08
CA LEU A 959 45.36 67.88 -19.61
C LEU A 959 44.96 69.18 -18.81
N GLU A 960 43.81 69.06 -18.08
CA GLU A 960 43.53 69.32 -16.62
C GLU A 960 42.85 70.61 -15.99
N SER A 961 41.90 70.37 -15.04
CA SER A 961 41.70 71.03 -13.70
C SER A 961 40.44 71.91 -13.28
N THR A 962 39.65 71.38 -12.29
CA THR A 962 39.02 71.93 -11.03
C THR A 962 38.21 73.26 -10.78
N ARG A 963 37.03 73.09 -10.11
CA ARG A 963 36.47 73.69 -8.82
C ARG A 963 35.68 75.04 -8.70
N ARG A 964 34.83 75.09 -7.62
CA ARG A 964 34.27 76.24 -6.79
C ARG A 964 33.01 77.02 -7.29
N SER A 965 32.13 77.65 -6.47
CA SER A 965 31.88 77.65 -5.00
C SER A 965 30.47 78.18 -4.53
N SER A 966 29.85 77.48 -3.56
CA SER A 966 29.00 77.93 -2.40
C SER A 966 28.05 79.16 -2.41
N ARG A 967 26.82 78.96 -1.89
CA ARG A 967 26.43 79.37 -0.49
C ARG A 967 25.16 78.62 0.01
N GLN A 968 25.00 78.54 1.33
CA GLN A 968 23.92 77.87 2.09
C GLN A 968 23.61 78.74 3.34
N PRO A 969 22.43 78.63 3.99
CA PRO A 969 22.05 77.54 4.95
C PRO A 969 20.68 76.91 4.57
N LEU A 970 20.03 75.93 5.21
CA LEU A 970 20.27 74.81 6.18
C LEU A 970 19.21 73.74 5.76
N ALA A 971 19.43 72.42 5.74
CA ALA A 971 19.60 71.44 6.83
C ALA A 971 18.36 71.23 7.73
N ASN A 972 17.92 70.01 8.07
CA ASN A 972 18.28 68.62 7.70
C ASN A 972 17.14 67.70 8.22
N ALA A 973 16.94 66.42 7.86
CA ALA A 973 17.35 65.49 6.78
C ALA A 973 16.42 64.25 6.91
N GLY A 974 16.38 63.22 6.05
CA GLY A 974 17.09 62.85 4.82
C GLY A 974 16.48 61.54 4.25
N ALA A 975 16.91 61.06 3.07
CA ALA A 975 16.22 59.99 2.33
C ALA A 975 17.06 58.73 2.05
N ASN A 976 16.37 57.57 2.07
CA ASN A 976 16.50 56.32 1.30
C ASN A 976 17.85 55.81 0.71
N SER A 977 17.88 54.46 0.58
CA SER A 977 18.45 53.70 -0.55
C SER A 977 19.99 53.45 -0.55
N PRO A 978 20.57 52.59 -1.45
CA PRO A 978 19.93 51.74 -2.48
C PRO A 978 20.56 50.32 -2.76
N ASN A 979 19.98 49.63 -3.75
CA ASN A 979 20.64 48.97 -4.93
C ASN A 979 20.94 47.45 -5.04
N LYS A 980 20.26 46.86 -6.05
CA LYS A 980 20.80 46.15 -7.26
C LYS A 980 20.87 44.62 -7.38
N THR A 981 20.62 44.20 -8.62
CA THR A 981 20.72 42.90 -9.31
C THR A 981 21.72 43.03 -10.49
N PRO A 982 21.94 42.05 -11.39
CA PRO A 982 21.83 40.57 -11.37
C PRO A 982 23.29 39.99 -11.50
N PRO A 983 23.73 39.04 -12.38
CA PRO A 983 23.09 37.91 -13.10
C PRO A 983 23.86 36.54 -13.10
N THR A 984 23.17 35.49 -13.57
CA THR A 984 23.66 34.29 -14.32
C THR A 984 24.72 33.29 -13.78
N SER A 985 24.32 32.02 -13.84
CA SER A 985 25.04 30.82 -14.36
C SER A 985 25.73 29.80 -13.43
N THR A 986 25.25 28.55 -13.57
CA THR A 986 25.96 27.24 -13.55
C THR A 986 26.56 26.58 -12.29
N LEU A 987 26.02 25.37 -12.05
CA LEU A 987 26.71 24.09 -11.73
C LEU A 987 27.20 23.75 -10.29
N LYS A 988 26.56 22.67 -9.79
CA LYS A 988 27.12 21.53 -9.03
C LYS A 988 27.54 21.68 -7.54
N ARG A 989 26.75 20.97 -6.72
CA ARG A 989 27.15 19.74 -5.97
C ARG A 989 27.59 19.88 -4.50
N GLN A 990 26.82 19.21 -3.62
CA GLN A 990 27.15 18.74 -2.25
C GLN A 990 27.46 19.85 -1.20
N SER A 991 27.12 19.72 0.09
CA SER A 991 26.21 18.80 0.81
C SER A 991 26.05 19.26 2.28
N THR A 992 25.18 18.55 3.02
CA THR A 992 25.30 18.24 4.47
C THR A 992 25.06 19.30 5.57
N ILE A 993 24.16 18.89 6.50
CA ILE A 993 24.22 19.00 7.98
C ILE A 993 23.53 20.20 8.68
N LYS A 994 22.40 19.85 9.35
CA LYS A 994 21.92 20.16 10.72
C LYS A 994 21.98 21.61 11.28
N ALA A 995 21.10 22.07 12.17
CA ALA A 995 19.75 21.68 12.65
C ALA A 995 19.30 22.71 13.74
N THR A 996 18.08 22.57 14.26
CA THR A 996 17.62 23.04 15.59
C THR A 996 17.69 24.55 15.95
N ASP A 997 16.55 25.22 15.82
CA ASP A 997 15.99 26.07 16.89
C ASP A 997 15.14 25.16 17.82
N LYS A 998 15.15 25.32 19.16
CA LYS A 998 14.30 26.20 20.01
C LYS A 998 12.79 26.03 19.82
N PHE A 999 11.91 26.24 20.80
CA PHE A 999 11.81 26.20 22.29
C PHE A 999 10.47 26.93 22.60
N GLU A 1000 9.79 26.58 23.70
CA GLU A 1000 8.68 27.34 24.35
C GLU A 1000 7.34 27.61 23.61
N GLU A 1001 6.32 26.88 24.06
CA GLU A 1001 4.98 27.32 24.52
C GLU A 1001 4.35 28.64 24.02
N ASN A 1002 3.08 28.57 23.56
CA ASN A 1002 1.92 28.92 24.42
C ASN A 1002 0.52 28.68 23.80
N CYS A 1003 -0.45 28.43 24.70
CA CYS A 1003 -1.89 28.81 24.66
C CYS A 1003 -2.93 28.25 23.65
N LEU A 1004 -3.96 27.61 24.24
CA LEU A 1004 -5.42 27.83 24.11
C LEU A 1004 -6.30 26.91 23.22
N GLN A 1005 -7.29 26.28 23.91
CA GLN A 1005 -8.70 25.99 23.51
C GLN A 1005 -8.97 25.02 22.36
N ASP A 1006 -10.12 24.32 22.29
CA ASP A 1006 -11.12 23.88 23.29
C ASP A 1006 -11.94 22.76 22.64
N LEU A 1007 -12.40 21.76 23.41
CA LEU A 1007 -13.72 21.09 23.29
C LEU A 1007 -13.79 19.82 24.18
N ASP A 1008 -14.72 19.83 25.12
CA ASP A 1008 -15.11 18.65 25.90
C ASP A 1008 -15.93 17.64 25.07
N LEU A 1009 -15.94 16.40 25.52
CA LEU A 1009 -16.84 15.34 25.05
C LEU A 1009 -17.39 14.55 26.24
N ASP A 1010 -18.45 15.08 26.86
CA ASP A 1010 -19.29 14.30 27.76
C ASP A 1010 -19.98 13.16 26.98
N MET A 1011 -19.91 11.95 27.54
CA MET A 1011 -20.87 10.88 27.24
C MET A 1011 -21.33 10.27 28.57
N ASP A 1012 -22.59 10.50 28.91
CA ASP A 1012 -23.21 9.87 30.08
C ASP A 1012 -23.24 8.34 29.93
N LEU A 1013 -22.69 7.66 30.94
CA LEU A 1013 -22.82 6.21 31.11
C LEU A 1013 -23.64 5.92 32.37
N GLU A 1014 -24.95 5.80 32.21
CA GLU A 1014 -25.85 5.40 33.30
C GLU A 1014 -25.63 3.93 33.69
N PHE A 1015 -24.70 3.72 34.64
CA PHE A 1015 -24.53 2.43 35.30
C PHE A 1015 -25.70 2.15 36.26
N SER A 1016 -26.74 1.48 35.74
CA SER A 1016 -27.72 0.81 36.59
C SER A 1016 -27.04 -0.28 37.43
N ARG A 1017 -26.78 0.05 38.69
CA ARG A 1017 -26.44 -0.92 39.73
C ARG A 1017 -27.60 -1.90 39.90
N ASP A 1018 -27.29 -3.17 40.01
CA ASP A 1018 -27.71 -3.90 41.20
C ASP A 1018 -26.78 -5.09 41.49
N PHE A 1019 -26.12 -5.01 42.64
CA PHE A 1019 -25.33 -6.07 43.26
C PHE A 1019 -25.62 -5.98 44.75
N LEU A 1020 -26.06 -7.06 45.39
CA LEU A 1020 -25.63 -7.40 46.74
C LEU A 1020 -25.85 -8.89 47.03
N TYR A 1021 -25.20 -9.37 48.09
CA TYR A 1021 -24.89 -10.77 48.35
C TYR A 1021 -25.77 -11.41 49.44
N THR A 1022 -25.56 -12.71 49.62
CA THR A 1022 -26.00 -13.56 50.76
C THR A 1022 -27.46 -14.05 50.71
N ASN A 1023 -27.82 -15.20 51.29
CA ASN A 1023 -27.06 -16.07 52.18
C ASN A 1023 -27.38 -17.58 52.00
N SER A 1024 -26.51 -18.45 52.52
CA SER A 1024 -26.71 -19.91 52.53
C SER A 1024 -27.17 -20.42 53.89
N THR A 1025 -28.14 -21.34 53.95
CA THR A 1025 -28.35 -22.25 55.10
C THR A 1025 -29.16 -23.50 54.72
N LEU A 1026 -29.00 -24.56 55.52
CA LEU A 1026 -29.78 -25.80 55.48
C LEU A 1026 -31.26 -25.54 55.84
N SER A 1027 -32.17 -26.37 55.32
CA SER A 1027 -32.98 -27.24 56.20
C SER A 1027 -33.61 -28.42 55.44
N ASP A 1028 -33.47 -29.62 56.00
CA ASP A 1028 -34.42 -30.74 55.85
C ASP A 1028 -35.73 -30.34 56.58
N PRO A 1029 -36.93 -30.81 56.21
CA PRO A 1029 -37.36 -32.10 56.77
C PRO A 1029 -38.31 -32.96 55.89
N ALA A 1030 -38.16 -34.28 56.00
CA ALA A 1030 -39.23 -35.27 55.81
C ALA A 1030 -40.34 -35.15 56.91
N PRO A 1031 -41.47 -35.89 56.90
CA PRO A 1031 -41.85 -36.98 56.00
C PRO A 1031 -43.32 -37.01 55.51
N ARG A 1032 -43.58 -37.82 54.47
CA ARG A 1032 -44.61 -38.86 54.50
C ARG A 1032 -44.41 -39.90 53.40
#